data_AF-A0AAU6V318-F1
#
_entry.id   AF-A0AAU6V318-F1
#
_cell.length_a   1.000
_cell.length_b   1.000
_cell.length_c   1.000
_cell.angle_alpha   90.00
_cell.angle_beta   90.00
_cell.angle_gamma   90.00
#
_symmetry.space_group_name_H-M   'P 1'
#
loop_
_entity.id
_entity.type
_entity.pdbx_description
1 polymer ?
#
loop_
_entity_poly.entity_id
_entity_poly.type
_entity_poly.pdbx_seq_one_letter_code
_entity_poly.pdbx_strand_id
1 'polypeptide(L)'
;MSTTGVELFNPGQQAQAPDAAPSQAVQLADNKLELMAPAKNADFGIEAIRHGADAVYIGGPAFGARHTAGNCVEDIARLCEFAHRYHAQVFVTFNTILLDDELEEAKRLIWAVYEAGADAIIVQDLGLLELDLPPIALHASTQMDNRVPAKVAFLEHVGFSQVVLARELSLSQIRAVAAETKMRLEFFIHGALCVAYSGQCYISEAYTDRSANRGECSQQCRMPGNLKTRQGDIIASNDHMLSLKDNNQTDNLEALIDAGIRSFKIEGRLKDLSYVKNVTAHYRQQLDAIMARRPEFEPSSHGRCHYSFTPDPDKSFNRGKTDYFVNERKADIGDFRTPKYLGVEVGKVSKIGKDFIQVDSDAEFHNGDGLGFFAANYQKARLSDDKLTGFRVNRAEGNTLYLKNMPKDLYVGATLYRNKDQAFEALLAKESAERTLLLDFSLSNTQTGLALTAADRHGHQATVTADFEKQQAKDITRNRESLGKHLAKLGNTDFRLGQVDLGDAEAVFVPASIINGLRRDAIAALDEARIQGYQRPTPWVRDDSARFPQRSLTYLGNVANQKAKDFYTRHGVVSIRDAYEVRPVKGDAPLMITKHCIRYSYNMCPKEVPGIKAEPLEMELGGKQFKLVFDCHKCEMLLVG
;
A
#
# COMPACT_ATOMS: atom_id res chain seq x y z
N MET A 1 -13.15 -3.97 -50.53
CA MET A 1 -13.59 -2.72 -49.88
C MET A 1 -14.74 -3.06 -48.93
N SER A 2 -14.47 -3.08 -47.63
CA SER A 2 -15.46 -3.17 -46.55
C SER A 2 -14.69 -2.90 -45.25
N THR A 3 -14.50 -1.62 -44.95
CA THR A 3 -13.88 -1.12 -43.71
C THR A 3 -14.91 -1.18 -42.59
N THR A 4 -14.88 -2.24 -41.78
CA THR A 4 -15.57 -2.27 -40.49
C THR A 4 -14.71 -1.53 -39.47
N GLY A 5 -14.99 -0.23 -39.33
CA GLY A 5 -14.43 0.60 -38.27
C GLY A 5 -14.89 0.08 -36.90
N VAL A 6 -13.94 -0.09 -35.99
CA VAL A 6 -14.21 -0.33 -34.58
C VAL A 6 -14.79 0.97 -34.01
N GLU A 7 -16.08 0.97 -33.67
CA GLU A 7 -16.69 2.07 -32.92
C GLU A 7 -16.05 2.16 -31.54
N LEU A 8 -15.16 3.15 -31.39
CA LEU A 8 -14.64 3.56 -30.09
C LEU A 8 -15.75 4.27 -29.33
N PHE A 9 -16.24 3.60 -28.28
CA PHE A 9 -16.96 4.10 -27.11
C PHE A 9 -17.45 5.56 -27.14
N ASN A 10 -18.78 5.73 -27.15
CA ASN A 10 -19.46 6.98 -26.83
C ASN A 10 -20.20 6.86 -25.49
N PRO A 11 -19.67 7.38 -24.37
CA PRO A 11 -20.45 7.69 -23.19
C PRO A 11 -20.71 9.20 -23.14
N GLY A 12 -21.98 9.58 -23.19
CA GLY A 12 -22.44 10.96 -23.16
C GLY A 12 -22.01 11.72 -21.89
N GLN A 13 -21.80 13.03 -22.11
CA GLN A 13 -21.85 14.14 -21.15
C GLN A 13 -21.12 13.96 -19.80
N GLN A 14 -19.87 14.45 -19.73
CA GLN A 14 -19.28 14.92 -18.48
C GLN A 14 -19.28 16.44 -18.46
N ALA A 15 -19.84 17.01 -17.39
CA ALA A 15 -19.86 18.43 -17.11
C ALA A 15 -18.44 18.99 -16.95
N GLN A 16 -18.22 20.20 -17.47
CA GLN A 16 -17.00 20.99 -17.24
C GLN A 16 -16.81 21.22 -15.73
N ALA A 17 -15.60 20.96 -15.23
CA ALA A 17 -15.24 21.28 -13.86
C ALA A 17 -15.10 22.81 -13.70
N PRO A 18 -15.76 23.44 -12.72
CA PRO A 18 -15.54 24.85 -12.42
C PRO A 18 -14.23 25.06 -11.64
N ASP A 19 -13.65 26.25 -11.77
CA ASP A 19 -12.43 26.69 -11.09
C ASP A 19 -12.50 26.50 -9.56
N ALA A 20 -11.37 26.08 -8.98
CA ALA A 20 -11.24 25.68 -7.59
C ALA A 20 -11.26 26.88 -6.61
N ALA A 21 -12.41 27.13 -6.01
CA ALA A 21 -12.45 27.67 -4.64
C ALA A 21 -11.90 26.59 -3.67
N PRO A 22 -11.32 26.95 -2.51
CA PRO A 22 -11.00 25.97 -1.47
C PRO A 22 -12.29 25.26 -1.06
N SER A 23 -12.47 24.04 -1.55
CA SER A 23 -13.69 23.27 -1.34
C SER A 23 -13.74 22.79 0.09
N GLN A 24 -14.89 22.98 0.76
CA GLN A 24 -15.13 22.50 2.13
C GLN A 24 -14.82 21.00 2.25
N ALA A 25 -14.27 20.59 3.40
CA ALA A 25 -13.96 19.20 3.69
C ALA A 25 -15.23 18.34 3.60
N VAL A 26 -15.11 17.14 3.03
CA VAL A 26 -16.23 16.19 2.96
C VAL A 26 -16.56 15.72 4.38
N GLN A 27 -17.80 15.96 4.80
CA GLN A 27 -18.30 15.47 6.09
C GLN A 27 -18.65 13.98 5.94
N LEU A 28 -17.93 13.12 6.65
CA LEU A 28 -18.19 11.68 6.74
C LEU A 28 -18.50 11.30 8.19
N ALA A 29 -19.33 10.27 8.37
CA ALA A 29 -19.67 9.76 9.69
C ALA A 29 -18.50 9.01 10.36
N ASP A 30 -17.60 8.42 9.57
CA ASP A 30 -16.37 7.76 10.06
C ASP A 30 -15.23 8.79 10.14
N ASN A 31 -14.72 9.00 11.35
CA ASN A 31 -13.59 9.89 11.65
C ASN A 31 -12.28 9.11 11.88
N LYS A 32 -12.28 7.80 11.66
CA LYS A 32 -11.07 6.98 11.82
C LYS A 32 -10.17 7.10 10.60
N LEU A 33 -8.88 7.30 10.85
CA LEU A 33 -7.83 7.26 9.84
C LEU A 33 -7.07 5.94 9.95
N GLU A 34 -7.08 5.15 8.88
CA GLU A 34 -6.45 3.84 8.79
C GLU A 34 -5.17 3.92 7.97
N LEU A 35 -4.03 3.56 8.55
CA LEU A 35 -2.79 3.30 7.82
C LEU A 35 -2.75 1.82 7.38
N MET A 36 -2.85 1.59 6.07
CA MET A 36 -2.87 0.25 5.47
C MET A 36 -1.48 -0.13 4.92
N ALA A 37 -0.85 -1.13 5.52
CA ALA A 37 0.49 -1.57 5.15
C ALA A 37 0.53 -2.94 4.41
N PRO A 38 1.51 -3.17 3.52
CA PRO A 38 1.66 -4.44 2.83
C PRO A 38 2.30 -5.51 3.73
N ALA A 39 1.79 -6.74 3.66
CA ALA A 39 2.43 -7.90 4.27
C ALA A 39 2.84 -8.89 3.16
N LYS A 40 4.15 -9.10 2.99
CA LYS A 40 4.67 -10.17 2.13
C LYS A 40 4.27 -11.55 2.67
N ASN A 41 4.39 -11.70 3.99
CA ASN A 41 3.98 -12.84 4.80
C ASN A 41 3.62 -12.35 6.22
N ALA A 42 3.29 -13.28 7.12
CA ALA A 42 2.88 -12.97 8.49
C ALA A 42 3.93 -12.19 9.29
N ASP A 43 5.23 -12.50 9.16
CA ASP A 43 6.29 -11.76 9.87
C ASP A 43 6.35 -10.29 9.45
N PHE A 44 6.15 -10.03 8.15
CA PHE A 44 6.11 -8.67 7.63
C PHE A 44 4.86 -7.92 8.13
N GLY A 45 3.72 -8.61 8.21
CA GLY A 45 2.48 -8.04 8.75
C GLY A 45 2.61 -7.67 10.24
N ILE A 46 3.20 -8.56 11.04
CA ILE A 46 3.48 -8.31 12.47
C ILE A 46 4.37 -7.08 12.65
N GLU A 47 5.47 -7.00 11.89
CA GLU A 47 6.36 -5.85 11.96
C GLU A 47 5.71 -4.57 11.44
N ALA A 48 4.85 -4.64 10.42
CA ALA A 48 4.08 -3.48 9.96
C ALA A 48 3.17 -2.94 11.07
N ILE A 49 2.45 -3.82 11.77
CA ILE A 49 1.58 -3.44 12.89
C ILE A 49 2.40 -2.84 14.04
N ARG A 50 3.55 -3.42 14.38
CA ARG A 50 4.50 -2.86 15.37
C ARG A 50 5.01 -1.47 14.98
N HIS A 51 5.13 -1.19 13.68
CA HIS A 51 5.57 0.11 13.17
C HIS A 51 4.42 1.11 12.93
N GLY A 52 3.18 0.73 13.25
CA GLY A 52 2.03 1.63 13.29
C GLY A 52 0.96 1.42 12.22
N ALA A 53 1.02 0.32 11.46
CA ALA A 53 -0.09 -0.04 10.58
C ALA A 53 -1.36 -0.29 11.39
N ASP A 54 -2.47 0.32 10.98
CA ASP A 54 -3.78 0.05 11.57
C ASP A 54 -4.46 -1.17 10.95
N ALA A 55 -4.08 -1.48 9.72
CA ALA A 55 -4.46 -2.71 9.07
C ALA A 55 -3.37 -3.14 8.09
N VAL A 56 -3.35 -4.44 7.77
CA VAL A 56 -2.40 -5.04 6.83
C VAL A 56 -3.13 -5.83 5.76
N TYR A 57 -2.59 -5.84 4.54
CA TYR A 57 -3.10 -6.70 3.48
C TYR A 57 -2.07 -7.76 3.07
N ILE A 58 -2.52 -9.01 2.99
CA ILE A 58 -1.71 -10.20 2.73
C ILE A 58 -2.29 -11.03 1.58
N GLY A 59 -1.44 -11.74 0.83
CA GLY A 59 -1.89 -12.70 -0.18
C GLY A 59 -2.42 -13.96 0.48
N GLY A 60 -3.60 -14.43 0.06
CA GLY A 60 -4.10 -15.76 0.45
C GLY A 60 -3.28 -16.90 -0.18
N PRO A 61 -3.68 -18.17 0.04
CA PRO A 61 -3.00 -19.31 -0.57
C PRO A 61 -2.98 -19.26 -2.11
N ALA A 62 -4.02 -18.66 -2.72
CA ALA A 62 -4.17 -18.48 -4.15
C ALA A 62 -4.96 -17.19 -4.47
N PHE A 63 -5.16 -16.89 -5.76
CA PHE A 63 -6.06 -15.84 -6.27
C PHE A 63 -5.73 -14.39 -5.87
N GLY A 64 -4.48 -14.13 -5.47
CA GLY A 64 -3.97 -12.78 -5.27
C GLY A 64 -3.25 -12.25 -6.51
N ALA A 65 -3.27 -10.93 -6.74
CA ALA A 65 -2.62 -10.28 -7.89
C ALA A 65 -1.06 -10.30 -7.88
N ARG A 66 -0.45 -11.21 -7.11
CA ARG A 66 0.97 -11.59 -7.14
C ARG A 66 1.03 -13.10 -6.91
N HIS A 67 0.93 -13.87 -7.99
CA HIS A 67 0.82 -15.33 -7.94
C HIS A 67 1.92 -16.01 -7.09
N THR A 68 3.14 -15.46 -7.11
CA THR A 68 4.31 -16.01 -6.40
C THR A 68 4.43 -15.63 -4.92
N ALA A 69 3.44 -14.94 -4.34
CA ALA A 69 3.48 -14.44 -2.96
C ALA A 69 2.24 -14.86 -2.16
N GLY A 70 1.88 -16.14 -2.27
CA GLY A 70 0.81 -16.76 -1.47
C GLY A 70 1.28 -17.12 -0.06
N ASN A 71 0.34 -17.20 0.87
CA ASN A 71 0.58 -17.55 2.28
C ASN A 71 -0.41 -18.62 2.73
N CYS A 72 0.03 -19.54 3.59
CA CYS A 72 -0.85 -20.57 4.12
C CYS A 72 -1.84 -19.99 5.14
N VAL A 73 -2.91 -20.74 5.42
CA VAL A 73 -4.00 -20.29 6.32
C VAL A 73 -3.49 -20.15 7.76
N GLU A 74 -2.55 -21.00 8.16
CA GLU A 74 -1.95 -21.00 9.50
C GLU A 74 -1.13 -19.72 9.76
N ASP A 75 -0.38 -19.23 8.76
CA ASP A 75 0.34 -17.96 8.85
C ASP A 75 -0.64 -16.78 8.92
N ILE A 76 -1.75 -16.84 8.19
CA ILE A 76 -2.81 -15.83 8.28
C ILE A 76 -3.42 -15.83 9.68
N ALA A 77 -3.71 -16.99 10.26
CA ALA A 77 -4.23 -17.11 11.62
C ALA A 77 -3.28 -16.48 12.65
N ARG A 78 -1.98 -16.79 12.55
CA ARG A 78 -0.94 -16.21 13.40
C ARG A 78 -0.88 -14.69 13.29
N LEU A 79 -1.03 -14.15 12.08
CA LEU A 79 -1.07 -12.71 11.87
C LEU A 79 -2.33 -12.08 12.48
N CYS A 80 -3.51 -12.69 12.31
CA CYS A 80 -4.77 -12.23 12.89
C CYS A 80 -4.71 -12.19 14.43
N GLU A 81 -4.21 -13.26 15.06
CA GLU A 81 -4.03 -13.34 16.52
C GLU A 81 -3.17 -12.17 17.03
N PHE A 82 -2.06 -11.87 16.36
CA PHE A 82 -1.22 -10.73 16.73
C PHE A 82 -1.93 -9.38 16.50
N ALA A 83 -2.60 -9.22 15.35
CA ALA A 83 -3.22 -7.97 14.95
C ALA A 83 -4.38 -7.55 15.85
N HIS A 84 -5.24 -8.50 16.22
CA HIS A 84 -6.47 -8.24 16.98
C HIS A 84 -6.18 -7.76 18.41
N ARG A 85 -5.01 -8.03 18.99
CA ARG A 85 -4.57 -7.45 20.27
C ARG A 85 -4.51 -5.92 20.24
N TYR A 86 -4.18 -5.35 19.08
CA TYR A 86 -4.18 -3.90 18.82
C TYR A 86 -5.47 -3.42 18.16
N HIS A 87 -6.45 -4.30 17.96
CA HIS A 87 -7.61 -4.07 17.09
C HIS A 87 -7.19 -3.65 15.66
N ALA A 88 -6.00 -4.07 15.23
CA ALA A 88 -5.55 -3.91 13.86
C ALA A 88 -6.17 -5.01 13.00
N GLN A 89 -6.45 -4.70 11.74
CA GLN A 89 -7.22 -5.59 10.86
C GLN A 89 -6.33 -6.29 9.82
N VAL A 90 -6.72 -7.50 9.41
CA VAL A 90 -6.03 -8.32 8.40
C VAL A 90 -6.94 -8.56 7.20
N PHE A 91 -6.53 -8.04 6.04
CA PHE A 91 -7.28 -8.18 4.79
C PHE A 91 -6.57 -9.16 3.84
N VAL A 92 -7.32 -10.13 3.31
CA VAL A 92 -6.77 -11.16 2.42
C VAL A 92 -7.13 -10.87 0.97
N THR A 93 -6.16 -10.92 0.05
CA THR A 93 -6.42 -10.59 -1.35
C THR A 93 -6.97 -11.78 -2.14
N PHE A 94 -8.17 -11.62 -2.71
CA PHE A 94 -8.81 -12.45 -3.75
C PHE A 94 -9.11 -11.57 -4.97
N ASN A 95 -8.08 -10.85 -5.42
CA ASN A 95 -8.21 -9.70 -6.30
C ASN A 95 -7.70 -9.97 -7.72
N THR A 96 -8.05 -11.14 -8.24
CA THR A 96 -7.85 -11.54 -9.64
C THR A 96 -9.20 -11.92 -10.25
N ILE A 97 -9.27 -11.97 -11.58
CA ILE A 97 -10.38 -12.68 -12.26
C ILE A 97 -10.23 -14.20 -12.08
N LEU A 98 -11.36 -14.89 -12.00
CA LEU A 98 -11.44 -16.33 -11.78
C LEU A 98 -12.08 -17.02 -12.99
N LEU A 99 -11.61 -18.22 -13.31
CA LEU A 99 -12.25 -19.13 -14.26
C LEU A 99 -13.31 -19.98 -13.54
N ASP A 100 -14.23 -20.58 -14.31
CA ASP A 100 -15.34 -21.35 -13.76
C ASP A 100 -14.90 -22.52 -12.85
N ASP A 101 -13.79 -23.19 -13.19
CA ASP A 101 -13.21 -24.31 -12.43
C ASP A 101 -12.44 -23.87 -11.17
N GLU A 102 -12.20 -22.57 -11.00
CA GLU A 102 -11.49 -22.00 -9.84
C GLU A 102 -12.44 -21.53 -8.72
N LEU A 103 -13.73 -21.37 -9.02
CA LEU A 103 -14.70 -20.74 -8.11
C LEU A 103 -14.95 -21.52 -6.82
N GLU A 104 -15.08 -22.85 -6.88
CA GLU A 104 -15.31 -23.67 -5.69
C GLU A 104 -14.09 -23.69 -4.77
N GLU A 105 -12.89 -23.70 -5.35
CA GLU A 105 -11.66 -23.59 -4.56
C GLU A 105 -11.52 -22.20 -3.93
N ALA A 106 -11.84 -21.14 -4.67
CA ALA A 106 -11.88 -19.78 -4.11
C ALA A 106 -12.86 -19.69 -2.93
N LYS A 107 -14.08 -20.22 -3.07
CA LYS A 107 -15.07 -20.29 -1.98
C LYS A 107 -14.50 -21.02 -0.76
N ARG A 108 -13.92 -22.21 -0.95
CA ARG A 108 -13.33 -23.01 0.14
C ARG A 108 -12.24 -22.25 0.88
N LEU A 109 -11.35 -21.58 0.13
CA LEU A 109 -10.27 -20.78 0.72
C LEU A 109 -10.80 -19.55 1.46
N ILE A 110 -11.84 -18.88 0.96
CA ILE A 110 -12.47 -17.74 1.64
C ILE A 110 -13.05 -18.16 3.00
N TRP A 111 -13.73 -19.32 3.07
CA TRP A 111 -14.17 -19.90 4.34
C TRP A 111 -13.00 -20.16 5.30
N ALA A 112 -11.93 -20.81 4.81
CA ALA A 112 -10.77 -21.12 5.64
C ALA A 112 -10.07 -19.86 6.20
N VAL A 113 -9.91 -18.80 5.40
CA VAL A 113 -9.28 -17.57 5.91
C VAL A 113 -10.20 -16.78 6.83
N TYR A 114 -11.51 -16.82 6.61
CA TYR A 114 -12.49 -16.26 7.54
C TYR A 114 -12.44 -16.97 8.90
N GLU A 115 -12.43 -18.30 8.92
CA GLU A 115 -12.29 -19.08 10.16
C GLU A 115 -10.95 -18.80 10.85
N ALA A 116 -9.88 -18.57 10.08
CA ALA A 116 -8.56 -18.19 10.59
C ALA A 116 -8.48 -16.78 11.20
N GLY A 117 -9.48 -15.93 11.03
CA GLY A 117 -9.48 -14.59 11.63
C GLY A 117 -9.50 -13.42 10.67
N ALA A 118 -9.45 -13.63 9.35
CA ALA A 118 -9.42 -12.52 8.40
C ALA A 118 -10.65 -11.62 8.54
N ASP A 119 -10.42 -10.31 8.51
CA ASP A 119 -11.44 -9.29 8.74
C ASP A 119 -12.22 -8.94 7.47
N ALA A 120 -11.52 -8.98 6.32
CA ALA A 120 -12.11 -8.71 5.02
C ALA A 120 -11.35 -9.43 3.90
N ILE A 121 -12.00 -9.59 2.75
CA ILE A 121 -11.34 -9.95 1.49
C ILE A 121 -11.35 -8.80 0.49
N ILE A 122 -10.25 -8.63 -0.23
CA ILE A 122 -10.13 -7.65 -1.32
C ILE A 122 -10.47 -8.37 -2.62
N VAL A 123 -11.59 -8.00 -3.24
CA VAL A 123 -12.23 -8.74 -4.35
C VAL A 123 -12.12 -7.96 -5.66
N GLN A 124 -11.90 -8.68 -6.76
CA GLN A 124 -12.06 -8.16 -8.12
C GLN A 124 -13.24 -8.82 -8.85
N ASP A 125 -13.32 -10.14 -8.81
CA ASP A 125 -14.31 -10.91 -9.56
C ASP A 125 -15.69 -10.89 -8.88
N LEU A 126 -16.68 -10.27 -9.52
CA LEU A 126 -18.04 -10.19 -8.98
C LEU A 126 -18.80 -11.53 -9.05
N GLY A 127 -18.27 -12.54 -9.73
CA GLY A 127 -18.80 -13.91 -9.67
C GLY A 127 -18.74 -14.51 -8.27
N LEU A 128 -17.82 -14.05 -7.41
CA LEU A 128 -17.76 -14.47 -6.01
C LEU A 128 -19.03 -14.12 -5.22
N LEU A 129 -19.72 -13.04 -5.58
CA LEU A 129 -20.96 -12.65 -4.92
C LEU A 129 -22.12 -13.61 -5.27
N GLU A 130 -21.97 -14.48 -6.26
CA GLU A 130 -22.95 -15.52 -6.60
C GLU A 130 -22.69 -16.85 -5.89
N LEU A 131 -21.73 -16.86 -4.97
CA LEU A 131 -21.36 -18.01 -4.15
C LEU A 131 -21.82 -17.83 -2.70
N ASP A 132 -21.89 -18.94 -1.98
CA ASP A 132 -22.20 -18.98 -0.55
C ASP A 132 -20.93 -18.67 0.27
N LEU A 133 -20.65 -17.37 0.44
CA LEU A 133 -19.50 -16.87 1.18
C LEU A 133 -19.80 -16.81 2.69
N PRO A 134 -18.79 -16.92 3.57
CA PRO A 134 -18.96 -16.60 4.99
C PRO A 134 -19.36 -15.13 5.17
N PRO A 135 -19.85 -14.71 6.35
CA PRO A 135 -20.17 -13.32 6.64
C PRO A 135 -18.90 -12.48 6.85
N ILE A 136 -18.08 -12.37 5.80
CA ILE A 136 -16.85 -11.60 5.72
C ILE A 136 -17.10 -10.26 5.02
N ALA A 137 -16.42 -9.19 5.46
CA ALA A 137 -16.51 -7.91 4.78
C ALA A 137 -15.82 -7.96 3.40
N LEU A 138 -16.40 -7.25 2.43
CA LEU A 138 -15.93 -7.21 1.04
C LEU A 138 -15.35 -5.84 0.72
N HIS A 139 -14.10 -5.83 0.27
CA HIS A 139 -13.38 -4.61 -0.13
C HIS A 139 -13.15 -4.63 -1.65
N ALA A 140 -13.61 -3.59 -2.36
CA ALA A 140 -13.53 -3.54 -3.82
C ALA A 140 -12.11 -3.19 -4.26
N SER A 141 -11.45 -4.12 -4.97
CA SER A 141 -10.06 -3.95 -5.40
C SER A 141 -9.91 -2.81 -6.40
N THR A 142 -8.75 -2.15 -6.39
CA THR A 142 -8.39 -1.18 -7.44
C THR A 142 -8.41 -1.81 -8.84
N GLN A 143 -8.20 -3.14 -8.94
CA GLN A 143 -8.31 -3.89 -10.20
C GLN A 143 -9.72 -3.88 -10.81
N MET A 144 -10.72 -3.39 -10.08
CA MET A 144 -12.07 -3.20 -10.59
C MET A 144 -12.23 -1.90 -11.39
N ASP A 145 -11.21 -1.07 -11.61
CA ASP A 145 -11.33 0.25 -12.26
C ASP A 145 -12.33 1.20 -11.55
N ASN A 146 -12.05 1.50 -10.28
CA ASN A 146 -12.91 2.32 -9.40
C ASN A 146 -12.65 3.82 -9.59
N ARG A 147 -13.11 4.37 -10.72
CA ARG A 147 -12.95 5.80 -11.07
C ARG A 147 -14.25 6.59 -11.18
N VAL A 148 -15.35 5.90 -11.44
CA VAL A 148 -16.63 6.53 -11.79
C VAL A 148 -17.55 6.51 -10.57
N PRO A 149 -18.05 7.66 -10.07
CA PRO A 149 -18.87 7.73 -8.87
C PRO A 149 -20.07 6.76 -8.88
N ALA A 150 -20.85 6.75 -9.97
CA ALA A 150 -22.00 5.85 -10.11
C ALA A 150 -21.65 4.34 -10.01
N LYS A 151 -20.45 3.95 -10.44
CA LYS A 151 -19.98 2.57 -10.30
C LYS A 151 -19.58 2.27 -8.86
N VAL A 152 -18.93 3.22 -8.18
CA VAL A 152 -18.57 3.07 -6.77
C VAL A 152 -19.84 2.99 -5.90
N ALA A 153 -20.83 3.86 -6.15
CA ALA A 153 -22.14 3.79 -5.49
C ALA A 153 -22.84 2.42 -5.71
N PHE A 154 -22.76 1.86 -6.92
CA PHE A 154 -23.25 0.52 -7.18
C PHE A 154 -22.56 -0.55 -6.33
N LEU A 155 -21.24 -0.45 -6.13
CA LEU A 155 -20.49 -1.42 -5.32
C LEU A 155 -20.96 -1.43 -3.85
N GLU A 156 -21.28 -0.27 -3.29
CA GLU A 156 -21.90 -0.19 -1.95
C GLU A 156 -23.20 -1.00 -1.90
N HIS A 157 -24.10 -0.78 -2.87
CA HIS A 157 -25.39 -1.48 -2.91
C HIS A 157 -25.24 -3.00 -3.01
N VAL A 158 -24.20 -3.52 -3.66
CA VAL A 158 -24.00 -4.97 -3.81
C VAL A 158 -23.18 -5.61 -2.69
N GLY A 159 -22.93 -4.89 -1.58
CA GLY A 159 -22.40 -5.46 -0.34
C GLY A 159 -20.93 -5.15 -0.05
N PHE A 160 -20.30 -4.20 -0.76
CA PHE A 160 -18.97 -3.73 -0.41
C PHE A 160 -19.01 -2.67 0.70
N SER A 161 -18.06 -2.74 1.64
CA SER A 161 -17.92 -1.78 2.75
C SER A 161 -16.77 -0.78 2.56
N GLN A 162 -15.81 -1.11 1.68
CA GLN A 162 -14.63 -0.30 1.39
C GLN A 162 -14.26 -0.44 -0.09
N VAL A 163 -13.73 0.63 -0.67
CA VAL A 163 -13.32 0.68 -2.08
C VAL A 163 -11.93 1.26 -2.24
N VAL A 164 -11.07 0.54 -2.96
CA VAL A 164 -9.75 1.03 -3.33
C VAL A 164 -9.87 1.80 -4.63
N LEU A 165 -9.72 3.12 -4.56
CA LEU A 165 -9.83 3.99 -5.73
C LEU A 165 -8.65 3.82 -6.68
N ALA A 166 -8.84 4.21 -7.94
CA ALA A 166 -7.76 4.23 -8.92
C ALA A 166 -6.77 5.37 -8.62
N ARG A 167 -5.48 5.15 -8.88
CA ARG A 167 -4.38 6.05 -8.47
C ARG A 167 -4.31 7.33 -9.30
N GLU A 168 -4.96 7.31 -10.45
CA GLU A 168 -5.00 8.36 -11.45
C GLU A 168 -6.08 9.43 -11.19
N LEU A 169 -6.87 9.32 -10.11
CA LEU A 169 -7.89 10.31 -9.75
C LEU A 169 -7.27 11.57 -9.14
N SER A 170 -7.84 12.73 -9.47
CA SER A 170 -7.55 14.00 -8.79
C SER A 170 -8.36 14.14 -7.50
N LEU A 171 -7.99 15.08 -6.62
CA LEU A 171 -8.76 15.41 -5.41
C LEU A 171 -10.22 15.75 -5.71
N SER A 172 -10.49 16.48 -6.79
CA SER A 172 -11.86 16.79 -7.21
C SER A 172 -12.65 15.55 -7.62
N GLN A 173 -12.02 14.60 -8.31
CA GLN A 173 -12.65 13.34 -8.67
C GLN A 173 -12.88 12.44 -7.43
N ILE A 174 -11.94 12.44 -6.48
CA ILE A 174 -12.10 11.72 -5.20
C ILE A 174 -13.31 12.28 -4.42
N ARG A 175 -13.46 13.61 -4.33
CA ARG A 175 -14.64 14.24 -3.71
C ARG A 175 -15.95 13.87 -4.39
N ALA A 176 -15.96 13.83 -5.72
CA ALA A 176 -17.14 13.42 -6.48
C ALA A 176 -17.51 11.96 -6.19
N VAL A 177 -16.54 11.08 -5.97
CA VAL A 177 -16.80 9.70 -5.52
C VAL A 177 -17.32 9.70 -4.08
N ALA A 178 -16.68 10.43 -3.17
CA ALA A 178 -17.08 10.50 -1.76
C ALA A 178 -18.51 11.03 -1.54
N ALA A 179 -19.00 11.88 -2.44
CA ALA A 179 -20.38 12.38 -2.38
C ALA A 179 -21.45 11.32 -2.70
N GLU A 180 -21.07 10.22 -3.37
CA GLU A 180 -22.01 9.22 -3.90
C GLU A 180 -21.97 7.89 -3.13
N THR A 181 -21.16 7.78 -2.08
CA THR A 181 -21.04 6.54 -1.30
C THR A 181 -20.75 6.78 0.18
N LYS A 182 -21.19 5.83 1.02
CA LYS A 182 -20.84 5.75 2.45
C LYS A 182 -19.72 4.74 2.72
N MET A 183 -19.25 4.01 1.71
CA MET A 183 -18.11 3.10 1.87
C MET A 183 -16.86 3.86 2.32
N ARG A 184 -15.99 3.16 3.06
CA ARG A 184 -14.65 3.69 3.34
C ARG A 184 -13.87 3.82 2.03
N LEU A 185 -13.33 5.00 1.76
CA LEU A 185 -12.47 5.24 0.60
C LEU A 185 -11.00 4.95 0.95
N GLU A 186 -10.38 4.05 0.20
CA GLU A 186 -8.96 3.72 0.28
C GLU A 186 -8.19 4.28 -0.92
N PHE A 187 -7.02 4.90 -0.67
CA PHE A 187 -6.16 5.45 -1.72
C PHE A 187 -4.70 5.05 -1.51
N PHE A 188 -3.99 4.74 -2.60
CA PHE A 188 -2.55 4.48 -2.52
C PHE A 188 -1.78 5.77 -2.26
N ILE A 189 -0.95 5.78 -1.23
CA ILE A 189 -0.14 6.94 -0.83
C ILE A 189 1.35 6.78 -1.09
N HIS A 190 1.83 5.55 -1.27
CA HIS A 190 3.25 5.28 -1.45
C HIS A 190 3.52 4.08 -2.35
N GLY A 191 4.70 4.04 -2.96
CA GLY A 191 5.25 2.86 -3.64
C GLY A 191 5.01 2.85 -5.15
N ALA A 192 5.21 1.70 -5.78
CA ALA A 192 5.22 1.61 -7.25
C ALA A 192 3.90 2.05 -7.90
N LEU A 193 3.97 2.98 -8.86
CA LEU A 193 2.84 3.38 -9.70
C LEU A 193 2.70 2.45 -10.91
N CYS A 194 1.45 1.99 -11.13
CA CYS A 194 1.06 1.40 -12.40
C CYS A 194 0.79 2.53 -13.40
N VAL A 195 1.36 2.43 -14.59
CA VAL A 195 1.11 3.41 -15.66
C VAL A 195 -0.29 3.25 -16.25
N ALA A 196 -0.79 2.02 -16.34
CA ALA A 196 -2.11 1.73 -16.88
C ALA A 196 -3.20 2.08 -15.86
N TYR A 197 -4.39 2.37 -16.37
CA TYR A 197 -5.61 2.33 -15.56
C TYR A 197 -5.73 0.99 -14.85
N SER A 198 -6.08 1.04 -13.56
CA SER A 198 -6.11 -0.15 -12.72
C SER A 198 -7.08 -1.20 -13.29
N GLY A 199 -6.61 -2.45 -13.47
CA GLY A 199 -7.40 -3.53 -14.05
C GLY A 199 -7.57 -3.50 -15.58
N GLN A 200 -6.97 -2.53 -16.28
CA GLN A 200 -7.19 -2.28 -17.71
C GLN A 200 -5.89 -2.42 -18.54
N CYS A 201 -5.05 -3.41 -18.17
CA CYS A 201 -3.80 -3.72 -18.85
C CYS A 201 -3.73 -5.19 -19.26
N TYR A 202 -3.74 -5.42 -20.56
CA TYR A 202 -3.79 -6.72 -21.23
C TYR A 202 -2.52 -7.01 -22.05
N ILE A 203 -1.56 -6.08 -22.12
CA ILE A 203 -0.31 -6.25 -22.87
C ILE A 203 0.42 -7.54 -22.46
N SER A 204 0.47 -7.81 -21.16
CA SER A 204 1.16 -9.00 -20.64
C SER A 204 0.51 -10.29 -21.11
N GLU A 205 -0.82 -10.33 -21.13
CA GLU A 205 -1.59 -11.47 -21.60
C GLU A 205 -1.40 -11.66 -23.10
N ALA A 206 -1.57 -10.57 -23.87
CA ALA A 206 -1.52 -10.60 -25.33
C ALA A 206 -0.17 -11.10 -25.92
N TYR A 207 0.95 -10.92 -25.21
CA TYR A 207 2.28 -11.19 -25.76
C TYR A 207 3.17 -12.12 -24.94
N THR A 208 2.78 -12.47 -23.72
CA THR A 208 3.59 -13.36 -22.88
C THR A 208 2.80 -14.50 -22.23
N ASP A 209 1.51 -14.65 -22.55
CA ASP A 209 0.60 -15.63 -21.94
C ASP A 209 0.59 -15.54 -20.39
N ARG A 210 0.82 -14.32 -19.87
CA ARG A 210 0.81 -14.02 -18.44
C ARG A 210 -0.14 -12.88 -18.17
N SER A 211 -1.26 -13.11 -17.51
CA SER A 211 -2.24 -12.05 -17.25
C SER A 211 -1.89 -11.22 -16.01
N ALA A 212 -1.91 -9.89 -16.16
CA ALA A 212 -1.84 -8.97 -15.03
C ALA A 212 -3.09 -9.05 -14.14
N ASN A 213 -4.27 -9.30 -14.73
CA ASN A 213 -5.53 -9.50 -14.00
C ASN A 213 -5.61 -10.86 -13.29
N ARG A 214 -4.68 -11.77 -13.58
CA ARG A 214 -4.48 -13.05 -12.87
C ARG A 214 -3.21 -13.09 -12.01
N GLY A 215 -2.58 -11.94 -11.81
CA GLY A 215 -1.47 -11.78 -10.87
C GLY A 215 -0.08 -12.14 -11.40
N GLU A 216 0.08 -12.26 -12.71
CA GLU A 216 1.31 -12.70 -13.39
C GLU A 216 1.95 -11.58 -14.25
N CYS A 217 1.64 -10.31 -13.98
CA CYS A 217 2.11 -9.17 -14.77
C CYS A 217 3.63 -9.23 -15.09
N SER A 218 3.94 -9.24 -16.38
CA SER A 218 5.30 -9.28 -16.93
C SER A 218 6.10 -7.98 -16.83
N GLN A 219 5.45 -6.88 -16.42
CA GLN A 219 6.06 -5.55 -16.31
C GLN A 219 6.62 -4.99 -17.62
N GLN A 220 5.96 -5.24 -18.76
CA GLN A 220 6.36 -4.70 -20.09
C GLN A 220 6.55 -3.18 -20.10
N CYS A 221 5.76 -2.44 -19.30
CA CYS A 221 5.91 -0.98 -19.16
C CYS A 221 7.25 -0.52 -18.56
N ARG A 222 8.06 -1.45 -18.02
CA ARG A 222 9.40 -1.16 -17.48
C ARG A 222 10.51 -1.45 -18.48
N MET A 223 10.22 -2.10 -19.61
CA MET A 223 11.22 -2.37 -20.66
C MET A 223 11.55 -1.09 -21.43
N PRO A 224 12.79 -0.95 -21.94
CA PRO A 224 13.11 0.13 -22.85
C PRO A 224 12.43 -0.11 -24.21
N GLY A 225 12.22 0.98 -24.94
CA GLY A 225 11.55 0.94 -26.24
C GLY A 225 11.97 2.07 -27.18
N ASN A 226 11.46 2.00 -28.40
CA ASN A 226 11.64 3.02 -29.44
C ASN A 226 10.31 3.72 -29.73
N LEU A 227 10.34 5.00 -30.06
CA LEU A 227 9.17 5.79 -30.42
C LEU A 227 9.39 6.44 -31.78
N LYS A 228 8.43 6.29 -32.68
CA LYS A 228 8.50 6.80 -34.05
C LYS A 228 7.21 7.50 -34.47
N THR A 229 7.32 8.42 -35.42
CA THR A 229 6.18 8.91 -36.18
C THR A 229 5.69 7.83 -37.16
N ARG A 230 4.49 7.99 -37.72
CA ARG A 230 3.97 7.09 -38.77
C ARG A 230 4.85 7.10 -40.03
N GLN A 231 5.58 8.19 -40.26
CA GLN A 231 6.51 8.36 -41.38
C GLN A 231 7.86 7.66 -41.12
N GLY A 232 8.09 7.15 -39.90
CA GLY A 232 9.29 6.43 -39.51
C GLY A 232 10.35 7.29 -38.81
N ASP A 233 10.08 8.58 -38.57
CA ASP A 233 11.02 9.48 -37.89
C ASP A 233 11.15 9.07 -36.42
N ILE A 234 12.40 8.90 -35.97
CA ILE A 234 12.69 8.48 -34.60
C ILE A 234 12.55 9.67 -33.66
N ILE A 235 11.64 9.55 -32.69
CA ILE A 235 11.44 10.53 -31.60
C ILE A 235 12.29 10.15 -30.39
N ALA A 236 12.32 8.87 -30.04
CA ALA A 236 13.12 8.34 -28.93
C ALA A 236 13.62 6.92 -29.23
N SER A 237 14.77 6.57 -28.66
CA SER A 237 15.35 5.23 -28.79
C SER A 237 15.90 4.73 -27.46
N ASN A 238 15.62 3.46 -27.18
CA ASN A 238 16.04 2.73 -25.97
C ASN A 238 15.64 3.40 -24.63
N ASP A 239 14.40 3.90 -24.55
CA ASP A 239 13.87 4.62 -23.38
C ASP A 239 12.82 3.85 -22.61
N HIS A 240 12.82 4.03 -21.28
CA HIS A 240 11.78 3.49 -20.40
C HIS A 240 10.57 4.42 -20.34
N MET A 241 9.96 4.67 -21.49
CA MET A 241 8.95 5.73 -21.70
C MET A 241 7.66 5.55 -20.87
N LEU A 242 7.35 4.31 -20.49
CA LEU A 242 6.18 3.98 -19.66
C LEU A 242 6.54 3.71 -18.19
N SER A 243 7.80 3.88 -17.82
CA SER A 243 8.29 3.68 -16.45
C SER A 243 8.09 4.95 -15.64
N LEU A 244 7.02 4.96 -14.85
CA LEU A 244 6.74 6.06 -13.91
C LEU A 244 7.65 6.02 -12.68
N LYS A 245 7.84 7.19 -12.07
CA LYS A 245 8.36 7.32 -10.70
C LYS A 245 7.40 6.64 -9.70
N ASP A 246 7.86 6.42 -8.48
CA ASP A 246 7.01 5.84 -7.44
C ASP A 246 6.09 6.92 -6.84
N ASN A 247 4.89 6.51 -6.40
CA ASN A 247 3.91 7.36 -5.75
C ASN A 247 4.46 7.88 -4.42
N ASN A 248 4.24 9.16 -4.14
CA ASN A 248 4.45 9.71 -2.82
C ASN A 248 3.43 10.82 -2.54
N GLN A 249 2.55 10.57 -1.58
CA GLN A 249 1.50 11.51 -1.16
C GLN A 249 1.77 12.13 0.22
N THR A 250 3.03 12.15 0.69
CA THR A 250 3.41 12.70 2.01
C THR A 250 2.86 14.11 2.20
N ASP A 251 2.97 14.96 1.17
CA ASP A 251 2.55 16.37 1.22
C ASP A 251 1.05 16.56 0.96
N ASN A 252 0.32 15.51 0.60
CA ASN A 252 -1.09 15.57 0.22
C ASN A 252 -2.02 14.87 1.23
N LEU A 253 -1.52 14.38 2.38
CA LEU A 253 -2.32 13.60 3.33
C LEU A 253 -3.55 14.36 3.86
N GLU A 254 -3.39 15.61 4.30
CA GLU A 254 -4.52 16.42 4.77
C GLU A 254 -5.54 16.67 3.65
N ALA A 255 -5.07 16.97 2.43
CA ALA A 255 -5.95 17.18 1.29
C ALA A 255 -6.73 15.90 0.90
N LEU A 256 -6.11 14.73 1.03
CA LEU A 256 -6.76 13.43 0.82
C LEU A 256 -7.80 13.15 1.92
N ILE A 257 -7.49 13.44 3.19
CA ILE A 257 -8.46 13.35 4.31
C ILE A 257 -9.69 14.22 4.01
N ASP A 258 -9.47 15.47 3.60
CA ASP A 258 -10.53 16.43 3.29
C ASP A 258 -11.32 16.04 2.03
N ALA A 259 -10.70 15.30 1.11
CA ALA A 259 -11.37 14.75 -0.07
C ALA A 259 -12.25 13.53 0.24
N GLY A 260 -12.18 12.97 1.45
CA GLY A 260 -12.97 11.83 1.90
C GLY A 260 -12.20 10.52 2.03
N ILE A 261 -10.87 10.50 1.83
CA ILE A 261 -10.06 9.30 2.07
C ILE A 261 -9.99 9.01 3.57
N ARG A 262 -10.13 7.73 3.92
CA ARG A 262 -10.06 7.23 5.30
C ARG A 262 -9.10 6.07 5.48
N SER A 263 -8.72 5.37 4.39
CA SER A 263 -7.66 4.35 4.41
C SER A 263 -6.51 4.73 3.48
N PHE A 264 -5.30 4.77 4.01
CA PHE A 264 -4.08 5.23 3.34
C PHE A 264 -3.16 4.04 3.08
N LYS A 265 -3.14 3.58 1.83
CA LYS A 265 -2.46 2.34 1.45
C LYS A 265 -1.04 2.53 0.95
N ILE A 266 -0.12 1.84 1.58
CA ILE A 266 1.26 1.69 1.12
C ILE A 266 1.32 0.51 0.15
N GLU A 267 1.84 0.69 -1.07
CA GLU A 267 2.21 -0.46 -1.92
C GLU A 267 3.62 -0.94 -1.56
N GLY A 268 3.78 -2.26 -1.46
CA GLY A 268 5.07 -2.90 -1.22
C GLY A 268 5.04 -4.40 -0.92
N ARG A 269 4.05 -5.18 -1.36
CA ARG A 269 3.96 -6.62 -0.98
C ARG A 269 5.19 -7.46 -1.36
N LEU A 270 5.97 -7.02 -2.36
CA LEU A 270 7.21 -7.68 -2.78
C LEU A 270 8.48 -6.97 -2.27
N LYS A 271 8.35 -5.93 -1.44
CA LYS A 271 9.49 -5.19 -0.87
C LYS A 271 10.06 -5.93 0.34
N ASP A 272 11.27 -5.54 0.72
CA ASP A 272 11.96 -6.11 1.88
C ASP A 272 11.42 -5.54 3.20
N LEU A 273 11.74 -6.20 4.30
CA LEU A 273 11.20 -5.85 5.62
C LEU A 273 11.60 -4.43 6.05
N SER A 274 12.83 -3.99 5.73
CA SER A 274 13.30 -2.63 6.00
C SER A 274 12.43 -1.57 5.33
N TYR A 275 11.97 -1.80 4.08
CA TYR A 275 11.01 -0.93 3.41
C TYR A 275 9.68 -0.85 4.19
N VAL A 276 9.13 -1.99 4.60
CA VAL A 276 7.84 -2.03 5.32
C VAL A 276 7.94 -1.27 6.64
N LYS A 277 9.00 -1.53 7.43
CA LYS A 277 9.27 -0.84 8.70
C LYS A 277 9.39 0.67 8.52
N ASN A 278 10.24 1.08 7.58
CA ASN A 278 10.57 2.47 7.35
C ASN A 278 9.37 3.28 6.83
N VAL A 279 8.73 2.80 5.77
CA VAL A 279 7.62 3.52 5.13
C VAL A 279 6.40 3.57 6.05
N THR A 280 6.10 2.48 6.77
CA THR A 280 4.98 2.47 7.74
C THR A 280 5.23 3.47 8.86
N ALA A 281 6.43 3.48 9.45
CA ALA A 281 6.77 4.43 10.51
C ALA A 281 6.70 5.90 10.03
N HIS A 282 7.16 6.19 8.81
CA HIS A 282 7.06 7.53 8.20
C HIS A 282 5.60 8.00 8.16
N TYR A 283 4.70 7.23 7.54
CA TYR A 283 3.31 7.65 7.42
C TYR A 283 2.55 7.65 8.74
N ARG A 284 2.91 6.76 9.69
CA ARG A 284 2.34 6.80 11.04
C ARG A 284 2.65 8.11 11.74
N GLN A 285 3.90 8.56 11.70
CA GLN A 285 4.31 9.85 12.28
C GLN A 285 3.59 11.03 11.61
N GLN A 286 3.43 11.00 10.28
CA GLN A 286 2.71 12.04 9.56
C GLN A 286 1.22 12.09 9.96
N LEU A 287 0.53 10.95 10.01
CA LEU A 287 -0.89 10.88 10.41
C LEU A 287 -1.09 11.25 11.88
N ASP A 288 -0.19 10.83 12.78
CA ASP A 288 -0.24 11.21 14.19
C ASP A 288 -0.08 12.71 14.38
N ALA A 289 0.83 13.35 13.63
CA ALA A 289 1.01 14.79 13.65
C ALA A 289 -0.25 15.54 13.15
N ILE A 290 -0.95 14.98 12.16
CA ILE A 290 -2.22 15.53 11.68
C ILE A 290 -3.31 15.41 12.75
N MET A 291 -3.51 14.22 13.34
CA MET A 291 -4.53 13.99 14.37
C MET A 291 -4.28 14.80 15.66
N ALA A 292 -3.01 15.08 15.98
CA ALA A 292 -2.68 15.98 17.08
C ALA A 292 -3.15 17.42 16.83
N ARG A 293 -3.19 17.88 15.57
CA ARG A 293 -3.72 19.20 15.17
C ARG A 293 -5.23 19.18 14.92
N ARG A 294 -5.78 18.01 14.56
CA ARG A 294 -7.16 17.77 14.16
C ARG A 294 -7.79 16.69 15.05
N PRO A 295 -8.18 17.04 16.29
CA PRO A 295 -8.66 16.08 17.29
C PRO A 295 -10.03 15.48 16.96
N GLU A 296 -10.70 15.96 15.90
CA GLU A 296 -11.88 15.29 15.36
C GLU A 296 -11.57 13.91 14.77
N PHE A 297 -10.30 13.61 14.46
CA PHE A 297 -9.87 12.32 13.92
C PHE A 297 -9.13 11.47 14.95
N GLU A 298 -9.24 10.15 14.79
CA GLU A 298 -8.57 9.17 15.62
C GLU A 298 -8.00 8.00 14.78
N PRO A 299 -6.99 7.26 15.27
CA PRO A 299 -6.49 6.09 14.55
C PRO A 299 -7.55 4.98 14.54
N SER A 300 -7.57 4.16 13.48
CA SER A 300 -8.52 3.03 13.41
C SER A 300 -8.15 1.83 14.28
N SER A 301 -6.93 1.82 14.85
CA SER A 301 -6.46 0.78 15.79
C SER A 301 -5.74 1.38 17.00
N HIS A 302 -5.35 0.55 17.97
CA HIS A 302 -4.92 0.98 19.30
C HIS A 302 -3.40 0.99 19.52
N GLY A 303 -2.95 1.76 20.51
CA GLY A 303 -1.55 1.80 20.94
C GLY A 303 -0.72 2.90 20.30
N ARG A 304 0.48 3.12 20.85
CA ARG A 304 1.43 4.17 20.45
C ARG A 304 2.77 3.56 20.10
N CYS A 305 3.33 4.02 18.98
CA CYS A 305 4.59 3.53 18.45
C CYS A 305 5.77 4.37 18.96
N HIS A 306 6.86 3.70 19.31
CA HIS A 306 8.15 4.31 19.63
C HIS A 306 9.20 3.66 18.73
N TYR A 307 10.03 4.48 18.08
CA TYR A 307 11.01 4.03 17.10
C TYR A 307 12.44 4.25 17.62
N SER A 308 13.35 3.32 17.35
CA SER A 308 14.79 3.48 17.61
C SER A 308 15.55 4.05 16.40
N PHE A 309 14.82 4.51 15.38
CA PHE A 309 15.32 5.10 14.15
C PHE A 309 14.46 6.29 13.71
N THR A 310 15.01 7.13 12.85
CA THR A 310 14.24 8.17 12.14
C THR A 310 13.83 7.63 10.77
N PRO A 311 12.51 7.52 10.48
CA PRO A 311 12.06 7.09 9.17
C PRO A 311 12.49 8.06 8.07
N ASP A 312 12.90 7.49 6.94
CA ASP A 312 13.31 8.24 5.75
C ASP A 312 13.02 7.42 4.48
N PRO A 313 11.88 7.68 3.80
CA PRO A 313 11.52 6.95 2.59
C PRO A 313 12.54 7.05 1.45
N ASP A 314 13.44 8.04 1.45
CA ASP A 314 14.49 8.15 0.43
C ASP A 314 15.60 7.11 0.59
N LYS A 315 15.74 6.51 1.78
CA LYS A 315 16.69 5.42 2.03
C LYS A 315 16.18 4.05 1.61
N SER A 316 14.88 3.93 1.35
CA SER A 316 14.25 2.70 0.85
C SER A 316 14.07 2.73 -0.66
N PHE A 317 13.99 1.55 -1.29
CA PHE A 317 13.82 1.46 -2.74
C PHE A 317 12.64 2.30 -3.21
N ASN A 318 12.92 3.27 -4.09
CA ASN A 318 11.94 4.00 -4.88
C ASN A 318 12.51 4.26 -6.30
N ARG A 319 11.72 4.85 -7.21
CA ARG A 319 12.17 5.21 -8.56
C ARG A 319 12.11 6.72 -8.78
N GLY A 320 12.51 7.47 -7.76
CA GLY A 320 12.07 8.85 -7.62
C GLY A 320 10.62 8.91 -7.17
N LYS A 321 10.14 10.14 -6.95
CA LYS A 321 8.83 10.42 -6.34
C LYS A 321 7.96 11.25 -7.27
N THR A 322 6.67 10.99 -7.24
CA THR A 322 5.64 11.82 -7.87
C THR A 322 4.33 11.70 -7.10
N ASP A 323 3.55 12.78 -7.03
CA ASP A 323 2.15 12.75 -6.58
C ASP A 323 1.19 12.39 -7.72
N TYR A 324 1.75 12.07 -8.89
CA TYR A 324 1.07 11.71 -10.12
C TYR A 324 0.09 12.80 -10.58
N PHE A 325 -1.21 12.64 -10.34
CA PHE A 325 -2.26 13.55 -10.79
C PHE A 325 -3.26 13.94 -9.69
N VAL A 326 -2.91 13.75 -8.41
CA VAL A 326 -3.80 14.10 -7.29
C VAL A 326 -4.17 15.59 -7.32
N ASN A 327 -3.20 16.45 -7.60
CA ASN A 327 -3.41 17.89 -7.77
C ASN A 327 -3.68 18.23 -9.25
N GLU A 328 -2.65 18.14 -10.08
CA GLU A 328 -2.69 18.49 -11.49
C GLU A 328 -1.66 17.67 -12.29
N ARG A 329 -1.68 17.80 -13.62
CA ARG A 329 -0.70 17.14 -14.50
C ARG A 329 0.66 17.86 -14.40
N LYS A 330 1.71 17.09 -14.13
CA LYS A 330 3.10 17.57 -14.10
C LYS A 330 3.94 16.96 -15.23
N ALA A 331 4.98 17.66 -15.66
CA ALA A 331 5.92 17.20 -16.68
C ALA A 331 6.81 16.03 -16.22
N ASP A 332 7.18 16.00 -14.94
CA ASP A 332 8.25 15.13 -14.43
C ASP A 332 7.74 13.96 -13.58
N ILE A 333 6.85 13.15 -14.15
CA ILE A 333 6.22 11.99 -13.50
C ILE A 333 6.90 10.63 -13.79
N GLY A 334 7.87 10.61 -14.70
CA GLY A 334 8.64 9.41 -15.09
C GLY A 334 10.14 9.62 -14.95
N ASP A 335 10.91 8.53 -14.88
CA ASP A 335 12.35 8.55 -15.12
C ASP A 335 12.65 7.61 -16.29
N PHE A 336 12.70 8.17 -17.50
CA PHE A 336 12.90 7.40 -18.73
C PHE A 336 14.31 6.83 -18.85
N ARG A 337 15.24 7.26 -17.99
CA ARG A 337 16.64 6.85 -18.03
C ARG A 337 16.82 5.44 -17.50
N THR A 338 16.09 5.07 -16.44
CA THR A 338 16.23 3.77 -15.78
C THR A 338 15.00 3.41 -14.95
N PRO A 339 14.57 2.13 -14.93
CA PRO A 339 13.54 1.64 -14.02
C PRO A 339 14.15 1.12 -12.70
N LYS A 340 15.46 1.29 -12.49
CA LYS A 340 16.19 0.83 -11.29
C LYS A 340 16.13 1.89 -10.18
N TYR A 341 16.33 1.46 -8.94
CA TYR A 341 16.50 2.37 -7.81
C TYR A 341 17.85 3.06 -7.90
N LEU A 342 17.82 4.37 -8.14
CA LEU A 342 19.02 5.19 -8.24
C LEU A 342 19.61 5.49 -6.86
N GLY A 343 18.76 5.75 -5.87
CA GLY A 343 19.19 6.17 -4.54
C GLY A 343 19.32 7.67 -4.39
N VAL A 344 19.82 8.09 -3.23
CA VAL A 344 20.05 9.50 -2.89
C VAL A 344 21.37 9.98 -3.49
N GLU A 345 21.42 11.18 -4.05
CA GLU A 345 22.70 11.79 -4.47
C GLU A 345 23.57 12.05 -3.24
N VAL A 346 24.79 11.51 -3.25
CA VAL A 346 25.71 11.55 -2.10
C VAL A 346 27.05 12.20 -2.45
N GLY A 347 27.13 12.96 -3.53
CA GLY A 347 28.34 13.73 -3.89
C GLY A 347 28.99 13.27 -5.20
N LYS A 348 30.18 13.82 -5.48
CA LYS A 348 30.88 13.62 -6.77
C LYS A 348 32.27 13.05 -6.58
N VAL A 349 32.70 12.18 -7.50
CA VAL A 349 34.07 11.65 -7.49
C VAL A 349 35.08 12.78 -7.76
N SER A 350 35.96 13.05 -6.81
CA SER A 350 37.02 14.06 -6.94
C SER A 350 38.36 13.46 -7.38
N LYS A 351 38.62 12.19 -7.06
CA LYS A 351 39.85 11.47 -7.43
C LYS A 351 39.60 9.98 -7.55
N ILE A 352 40.28 9.33 -8.51
CA ILE A 352 40.32 7.88 -8.67
C ILE A 352 41.76 7.41 -8.49
N GLY A 353 41.97 6.52 -7.52
CA GLY A 353 43.23 5.81 -7.30
C GLY A 353 43.19 4.38 -7.86
N LYS A 354 44.13 3.53 -7.41
CA LYS A 354 44.21 2.13 -7.87
C LYS A 354 43.04 1.29 -7.36
N ASP A 355 42.73 1.43 -6.08
CA ASP A 355 41.75 0.63 -5.33
C ASP A 355 40.83 1.52 -4.46
N PHE A 356 40.90 2.84 -4.62
CA PHE A 356 40.09 3.80 -3.89
C PHE A 356 39.59 4.93 -4.78
N ILE A 357 38.52 5.58 -4.32
CA ILE A 357 38.04 6.86 -4.84
C ILE A 357 37.96 7.87 -3.69
N GLN A 358 38.14 9.15 -4.01
CA GLN A 358 37.77 10.24 -3.11
C GLN A 358 36.48 10.89 -3.61
N VAL A 359 35.60 11.23 -2.68
CA VAL A 359 34.30 11.83 -2.97
C VAL A 359 34.23 13.21 -2.35
N ASP A 360 33.82 14.20 -3.11
CA ASP A 360 33.41 15.50 -2.58
C ASP A 360 31.96 15.37 -2.09
N SER A 361 31.78 15.36 -0.76
CA SER A 361 30.52 15.01 -0.11
C SER A 361 30.48 15.41 1.36
N ASP A 362 29.30 15.78 1.83
CA ASP A 362 28.97 15.90 3.27
C ASP A 362 28.30 14.64 3.84
N ALA A 363 28.07 13.61 3.01
CA ALA A 363 27.41 12.38 3.40
C ALA A 363 28.37 11.44 4.15
N GLU A 364 27.87 10.78 5.19
CA GLU A 364 28.61 9.74 5.90
C GLU A 364 28.51 8.40 5.15
N PHE A 365 29.65 7.78 4.81
CA PHE A 365 29.73 6.51 4.10
C PHE A 365 30.11 5.34 5.02
N HIS A 366 29.55 4.16 4.74
CA HIS A 366 29.76 2.96 5.54
C HIS A 366 30.28 1.80 4.70
N ASN A 367 30.95 0.86 5.37
CA ASN A 367 31.36 -0.41 4.77
C ASN A 367 30.13 -1.17 4.28
N GLY A 368 30.13 -1.53 3.01
CA GLY A 368 29.03 -2.27 2.39
C GLY A 368 27.95 -1.41 1.74
N ASP A 369 28.07 -0.09 1.77
CA ASP A 369 27.17 0.80 1.02
C ASP A 369 27.15 0.42 -0.48
N GLY A 370 25.95 0.47 -1.06
CA GLY A 370 25.74 0.35 -2.49
C GLY A 370 25.67 1.73 -3.13
N LEU A 371 26.55 1.98 -4.08
CA LEU A 371 26.61 3.21 -4.85
C LEU A 371 26.40 2.93 -6.33
N GLY A 372 25.89 3.90 -7.07
CA GLY A 372 25.77 3.85 -8.52
C GLY A 372 26.06 5.19 -9.18
N PHE A 373 26.39 5.14 -10.47
CA PHE A 373 26.66 6.33 -11.27
C PHE A 373 26.27 6.10 -12.73
N PHE A 374 25.95 7.18 -13.44
CA PHE A 374 25.71 7.14 -14.88
C PHE A 374 27.02 7.30 -15.66
N ALA A 375 27.13 6.62 -16.79
CA ALA A 375 28.29 6.73 -17.69
C ALA A 375 28.52 8.19 -18.16
N ALA A 376 29.79 8.58 -18.34
CA ALA A 376 30.20 9.97 -18.65
C ALA A 376 29.51 10.55 -19.89
N ASN A 377 29.38 9.75 -20.95
CA ASN A 377 28.59 10.11 -22.13
C ASN A 377 27.26 9.38 -22.10
N TYR A 378 26.34 9.86 -21.25
CA TYR A 378 25.00 9.28 -21.12
C TYR A 378 24.28 9.21 -22.48
N GLN A 379 24.43 10.20 -23.36
CA GLN A 379 23.75 10.21 -24.66
C GLN A 379 24.17 9.03 -25.55
N LYS A 380 25.45 8.65 -25.53
CA LYS A 380 25.95 7.47 -26.26
C LYS A 380 25.63 6.17 -25.53
N ALA A 381 25.73 6.16 -24.20
CA ALA A 381 25.46 4.98 -23.36
C ALA A 381 23.96 4.67 -23.22
N ARG A 382 23.06 5.63 -23.48
CA ARG A 382 21.60 5.46 -23.42
C ARG A 382 21.11 4.32 -24.32
N LEU A 383 21.85 4.00 -25.38
CA LEU A 383 21.57 2.89 -26.28
C LEU A 383 22.06 1.52 -25.77
N SER A 384 22.77 1.45 -24.65
CA SER A 384 23.19 0.19 -24.01
C SER A 384 22.53 -0.01 -22.63
N ASP A 385 22.48 -1.27 -22.19
CA ASP A 385 21.99 -1.63 -20.85
C ASP A 385 22.93 -1.18 -19.72
N ASP A 386 24.15 -0.76 -20.06
CA ASP A 386 25.23 -0.38 -19.13
C ASP A 386 25.21 1.11 -18.73
N LYS A 387 24.14 1.86 -19.07
CA LYS A 387 24.02 3.30 -18.77
C LYS A 387 24.08 3.66 -17.28
N LEU A 388 23.76 2.72 -16.38
CA LEU A 388 23.84 2.87 -14.93
C LEU A 388 24.66 1.71 -14.34
N THR A 389 25.81 2.03 -13.75
CA THR A 389 26.70 1.05 -13.13
C THR A 389 26.61 1.14 -11.61
N GLY A 390 26.36 0.01 -10.96
CA GLY A 390 26.39 -0.10 -9.49
C GLY A 390 27.69 -0.74 -9.00
N PHE A 391 28.16 -0.33 -7.83
CA PHE A 391 29.29 -0.93 -7.14
C PHE A 391 29.11 -0.88 -5.62
N ARG A 392 29.88 -1.70 -4.90
CA ARG A 392 29.82 -1.80 -3.45
C ARG A 392 31.09 -1.24 -2.81
N VAL A 393 30.92 -0.42 -1.79
CA VAL A 393 32.02 0.07 -0.95
C VAL A 393 32.52 -1.08 -0.09
N ASN A 394 33.81 -1.42 -0.20
CA ASN A 394 34.42 -2.47 0.63
C ASN A 394 34.84 -1.91 1.99
N ARG A 395 35.47 -0.73 1.98
CA ARG A 395 35.88 -0.01 3.19
C ARG A 395 35.73 1.50 2.98
N ALA A 396 35.12 2.20 3.93
CA ALA A 396 34.98 3.64 3.96
C ALA A 396 35.86 4.24 5.06
N GLU A 397 36.64 5.27 4.73
CA GLU A 397 37.43 6.09 5.66
C GLU A 397 37.12 7.56 5.36
N GLY A 398 36.08 8.08 6.02
CA GLY A 398 35.48 9.37 5.66
C GLY A 398 35.06 9.38 4.19
N ASN A 399 35.57 10.36 3.44
CA ASN A 399 35.29 10.52 2.02
C ASN A 399 36.23 9.72 1.09
N THR A 400 37.09 8.86 1.65
CA THR A 400 37.93 7.94 0.89
C THR A 400 37.31 6.54 0.91
N LEU A 401 36.86 6.07 -0.25
CA LEU A 401 36.13 4.80 -0.40
C LEU A 401 36.98 3.77 -1.14
N TYR A 402 37.32 2.68 -0.47
CA TYR A 402 38.09 1.57 -1.03
C TYR A 402 37.16 0.53 -1.66
N LEU A 403 37.48 0.12 -2.87
CA LEU A 403 36.69 -0.79 -3.70
C LEU A 403 37.46 -2.08 -3.97
N LYS A 404 36.77 -3.22 -3.90
CA LYS A 404 37.38 -4.51 -4.29
C LYS A 404 37.66 -4.57 -5.79
N ASN A 405 36.72 -4.08 -6.59
CA ASN A 405 36.81 -4.01 -8.04
C ASN A 405 36.44 -2.59 -8.47
N MET A 406 37.38 -1.87 -9.09
CA MET A 406 37.14 -0.54 -9.63
C MET A 406 36.24 -0.66 -10.87
N PRO A 407 35.11 0.05 -10.96
CA PRO A 407 34.30 0.06 -12.18
C PRO A 407 35.09 0.69 -13.33
N LYS A 408 35.09 0.04 -14.50
CA LYS A 408 35.92 0.44 -15.65
C LYS A 408 35.57 1.83 -16.19
N ASP A 409 34.29 2.19 -16.14
CA ASP A 409 33.77 3.43 -16.73
C ASP A 409 33.60 4.55 -15.70
N LEU A 410 34.10 4.38 -14.47
CA LEU A 410 34.08 5.44 -13.47
C LEU A 410 35.04 6.56 -13.84
N TYR A 411 34.62 7.81 -13.63
CA TYR A 411 35.36 9.00 -14.02
C TYR A 411 35.31 10.07 -12.93
N VAL A 412 36.31 10.95 -12.92
CA VAL A 412 36.32 12.13 -12.04
C VAL A 412 35.20 13.08 -12.47
N GLY A 413 34.43 13.57 -11.51
CA GLY A 413 33.23 14.37 -11.70
C GLY A 413 31.94 13.56 -11.74
N ALA A 414 32.00 12.23 -11.73
CA ALA A 414 30.80 11.39 -11.70
C ALA A 414 29.98 11.64 -10.42
N THR A 415 28.70 11.93 -10.58
CA THR A 415 27.75 11.98 -9.47
C THR A 415 27.47 10.56 -8.97
N LEU A 416 27.61 10.35 -7.66
CA LEU A 416 27.34 9.10 -6.99
C LEU A 416 25.96 9.14 -6.34
N TYR A 417 25.22 8.04 -6.50
CA TYR A 417 23.92 7.83 -5.87
C TYR A 417 23.97 6.61 -4.95
N ARG A 418 23.50 6.74 -3.71
CA ARG A 418 23.46 5.66 -2.72
C ARG A 418 22.13 4.92 -2.79
N ASN A 419 22.14 3.74 -3.40
CA ASN A 419 20.97 2.86 -3.53
C ASN A 419 20.92 1.74 -2.47
N LYS A 420 21.91 1.67 -1.59
CA LYS A 420 21.86 0.86 -0.38
C LYS A 420 22.65 1.54 0.73
N ASP A 421 21.95 1.98 1.77
CA ASP A 421 22.54 2.51 3.01
C ASP A 421 22.71 1.34 3.99
N GLN A 422 23.94 0.83 4.12
CA GLN A 422 24.18 -0.39 4.89
C GLN A 422 24.02 -0.18 6.40
N ALA A 423 24.24 1.04 6.90
CA ALA A 423 24.02 1.38 8.30
C ALA A 423 22.51 1.41 8.61
N PHE A 424 21.72 2.02 7.72
CA PHE A 424 20.26 2.06 7.86
C PHE A 424 19.63 0.66 7.78
N GLU A 425 20.07 -0.17 6.83
CA GLU A 425 19.63 -1.57 6.74
C GLU A 425 20.00 -2.37 8.01
N ALA A 426 21.19 -2.16 8.56
CA ALA A 426 21.61 -2.83 9.79
C ALA A 426 20.80 -2.41 11.03
N LEU A 427 20.33 -1.15 11.06
CA LEU A 427 19.44 -0.64 12.09
C LEU A 427 18.05 -1.31 12.01
N LEU A 428 17.48 -1.38 10.80
CA LEU A 428 16.15 -1.98 10.56
C LEU A 428 16.14 -3.51 10.60
N ALA A 429 17.29 -4.16 10.46
CA ALA A 429 17.43 -5.59 10.65
C ALA A 429 17.23 -6.04 12.11
N LYS A 430 17.31 -5.10 13.07
CA LYS A 430 17.06 -5.34 14.51
C LYS A 430 15.63 -4.95 14.88
N GLU A 431 15.28 -5.16 16.14
CA GLU A 431 14.07 -4.56 16.71
C GLU A 431 14.19 -3.03 16.65
N SER A 432 13.26 -2.42 15.93
CA SER A 432 13.32 -1.01 15.52
C SER A 432 12.10 -0.19 15.95
N ALA A 433 11.06 -0.86 16.46
CA ALA A 433 9.86 -0.23 16.99
C ALA A 433 9.22 -1.06 18.10
N GLU A 434 8.60 -0.35 19.04
CA GLU A 434 7.67 -0.90 20.02
C GLU A 434 6.31 -0.24 19.82
N ARG A 435 5.24 -1.04 19.80
CA ARG A 435 3.87 -0.54 19.88
C ARG A 435 3.31 -0.91 21.23
N THR A 436 2.86 0.09 21.99
CA THR A 436 2.45 -0.11 23.39
C THR A 436 1.08 0.48 23.69
N LEU A 437 0.34 -0.18 24.55
CA LEU A 437 -0.96 0.22 25.07
C LEU A 437 -0.79 0.81 26.48
N LEU A 438 -1.47 1.91 26.77
CA LEU A 438 -1.47 2.43 28.14
C LEU A 438 -2.49 1.67 28.98
N LEU A 439 -2.08 1.25 30.17
CA LEU A 439 -2.97 0.72 31.20
C LEU A 439 -2.77 1.43 32.53
N ASP A 440 -3.82 1.44 33.32
CA ASP A 440 -3.79 1.81 34.73
C ASP A 440 -4.03 0.56 35.59
N PHE A 441 -3.40 0.53 36.76
CA PHE A 441 -3.66 -0.49 37.78
C PHE A 441 -4.44 0.11 38.94
N SER A 442 -5.40 -0.65 39.46
CA SER A 442 -6.08 -0.37 40.73
C SER A 442 -5.98 -1.59 41.64
N LEU A 443 -5.38 -1.42 42.82
CA LEU A 443 -5.22 -2.47 43.81
C LEU A 443 -6.18 -2.23 44.98
N SER A 444 -6.91 -3.26 45.39
CA SER A 444 -7.89 -3.17 46.48
C SER A 444 -7.87 -4.39 47.39
N ASN A 445 -8.31 -4.21 48.64
CA ASN A 445 -8.47 -5.30 49.58
C ASN A 445 -9.66 -6.22 49.25
N THR A 446 -9.46 -7.53 49.32
CA THR A 446 -10.54 -8.53 49.43
C THR A 446 -10.65 -9.08 50.86
N GLN A 447 -11.59 -9.99 51.12
CA GLN A 447 -11.71 -10.62 52.44
C GLN A 447 -10.47 -11.45 52.81
N THR A 448 -9.87 -12.14 51.84
CA THR A 448 -8.81 -13.14 52.02
C THR A 448 -7.45 -12.74 51.42
N GLY A 449 -7.37 -11.58 50.77
CA GLY A 449 -6.14 -11.11 50.12
C GLY A 449 -6.34 -9.80 49.36
N LEU A 450 -5.87 -9.73 48.12
CA LEU A 450 -5.96 -8.53 47.28
C LEU A 450 -6.57 -8.83 45.91
N ALA A 451 -7.17 -7.81 45.32
CA ALA A 451 -7.62 -7.77 43.94
C ALA A 451 -6.84 -6.71 43.17
N LEU A 452 -6.28 -7.09 42.02
CA LEU A 452 -5.65 -6.18 41.08
C LEU A 452 -6.51 -6.06 39.83
N THR A 453 -6.97 -4.84 39.54
CA THR A 453 -7.65 -4.50 38.30
C THR A 453 -6.65 -3.84 37.35
N ALA A 454 -6.55 -4.33 36.13
CA ALA A 454 -5.85 -3.69 35.02
C ALA A 454 -6.89 -3.14 34.05
N ALA A 455 -6.81 -1.86 33.69
CA ALA A 455 -7.72 -1.22 32.74
C ALA A 455 -6.94 -0.44 31.69
N ASP A 456 -7.26 -0.63 30.42
CA ASP A 456 -6.65 0.17 29.34
C ASP A 456 -7.46 1.44 29.04
N ARG A 457 -6.89 2.31 28.20
CA ARG A 457 -7.53 3.56 27.76
C ARG A 457 -8.61 3.36 26.69
N HIS A 458 -8.90 2.11 26.31
CA HIS A 458 -9.83 1.74 25.25
C HIS A 458 -11.09 1.04 25.78
N GLY A 459 -11.25 0.99 27.11
CA GLY A 459 -12.46 0.48 27.77
C GLY A 459 -12.40 -1.00 28.13
N HIS A 460 -11.24 -1.67 27.98
CA HIS A 460 -11.08 -3.05 28.43
C HIS A 460 -10.49 -3.08 29.84
N GLN A 461 -10.99 -4.01 30.66
CA GLN A 461 -10.48 -4.21 32.01
C GLN A 461 -10.55 -5.68 32.41
N ALA A 462 -9.66 -6.08 33.31
CA ALA A 462 -9.69 -7.37 33.96
C ALA A 462 -9.30 -7.25 35.42
N THR A 463 -9.92 -8.05 36.28
CA THR A 463 -9.62 -8.11 37.71
C THR A 463 -9.24 -9.53 38.10
N VAL A 464 -8.11 -9.66 38.78
CA VAL A 464 -7.62 -10.94 39.32
C VAL A 464 -7.38 -10.81 40.82
N THR A 465 -7.52 -11.91 41.55
CA THR A 465 -7.40 -11.95 43.01
C THR A 465 -6.31 -12.91 43.44
N ALA A 466 -5.65 -12.60 44.55
CA ALA A 466 -4.69 -13.50 45.19
C ALA A 466 -4.92 -13.51 46.70
N ASP A 467 -5.09 -14.70 47.24
CA ASP A 467 -5.25 -14.94 48.67
C ASP A 467 -3.90 -15.09 49.35
N PHE A 468 -3.74 -14.42 50.49
CA PHE A 468 -2.56 -14.53 51.34
C PHE A 468 -2.86 -13.94 52.73
N GLU A 469 -2.06 -14.33 53.72
CA GLU A 469 -2.16 -13.78 55.06
C GLU A 469 -1.77 -12.29 55.07
N LYS A 470 -2.74 -11.42 55.33
CA LYS A 470 -2.52 -9.97 55.38
C LYS A 470 -1.75 -9.58 56.63
N GLN A 471 -0.62 -8.92 56.42
CA GLN A 471 0.15 -8.29 57.48
C GLN A 471 0.19 -6.78 57.24
N GLN A 472 0.15 -5.98 58.29
CA GLN A 472 0.29 -4.53 58.12
C GLN A 472 1.71 -4.16 57.69
N ALA A 473 1.80 -3.20 56.77
CA ALA A 473 3.07 -2.62 56.38
C ALA A 473 3.69 -1.86 57.56
N LYS A 474 4.95 -2.18 57.89
CA LYS A 474 5.70 -1.46 58.93
C LYS A 474 6.01 0.00 58.55
N ASP A 475 6.14 0.25 57.25
CA ASP A 475 6.37 1.56 56.64
C ASP A 475 5.53 1.63 55.37
N ILE A 476 4.44 2.40 55.43
CA ILE A 476 3.45 2.53 54.35
C ILE A 476 4.08 3.17 53.11
N THR A 477 4.91 4.22 53.30
CA THR A 477 5.58 4.93 52.19
C THR A 477 6.49 3.99 51.42
N ARG A 478 7.33 3.23 52.12
CA ARG A 478 8.24 2.26 51.49
C ARG A 478 7.47 1.11 50.83
N ASN A 479 6.37 0.67 51.43
CA ASN A 479 5.52 -0.37 50.86
C ASN A 479 4.87 0.10 49.55
N ARG A 480 4.32 1.33 49.53
CA ARG A 480 3.76 1.98 48.34
C ARG A 480 4.78 2.06 47.20
N GLU A 481 6.00 2.52 47.48
CA GLU A 481 7.07 2.54 46.48
C GLU A 481 7.42 1.14 45.96
N SER A 482 7.45 0.14 46.84
CA SER A 482 7.73 -1.25 46.47
C SER A 482 6.64 -1.80 45.56
N LEU A 483 5.36 -1.64 45.93
CA LEU A 483 4.21 -2.06 45.12
C LEU A 483 4.24 -1.41 43.73
N GLY A 484 4.46 -0.09 43.68
CA GLY A 484 4.60 0.64 42.41
C GLY A 484 5.73 0.09 41.54
N LYS A 485 6.92 -0.16 42.13
CA LYS A 485 8.06 -0.75 41.40
C LYS A 485 7.78 -2.16 40.90
N HIS A 486 6.99 -2.96 41.60
CA HIS A 486 6.63 -4.30 41.17
C HIS A 486 5.58 -4.29 40.05
N LEU A 487 4.57 -3.42 40.17
CA LEU A 487 3.51 -3.24 39.16
C LEU A 487 4.06 -2.64 37.86
N ALA A 488 5.05 -1.76 37.93
CA ALA A 488 5.68 -1.13 36.76
C ALA A 488 6.55 -2.07 35.89
N LYS A 489 6.79 -3.32 36.29
CA LYS A 489 7.66 -4.26 35.55
C LYS A 489 6.97 -4.88 34.34
N LEU A 490 6.65 -4.07 33.33
CA LEU A 490 5.89 -4.46 32.13
C LEU A 490 6.74 -4.74 30.87
N GLY A 491 8.08 -4.74 30.96
CA GLY A 491 8.97 -4.72 29.79
C GLY A 491 8.87 -5.88 28.78
N ASN A 492 8.19 -6.99 29.10
CA ASN A 492 7.96 -8.11 28.17
C ASN A 492 6.48 -8.19 27.73
N THR A 493 5.75 -7.09 27.82
CA THR A 493 4.32 -7.01 27.50
C THR A 493 4.07 -5.87 26.54
N ASP A 494 2.91 -5.87 25.89
CA ASP A 494 2.52 -4.82 24.96
C ASP A 494 1.99 -3.57 25.70
N PHE A 495 2.20 -3.48 27.02
CA PHE A 495 1.65 -2.43 27.86
C PHE A 495 2.71 -1.53 28.49
N ARG A 496 2.37 -0.26 28.62
CA ARG A 496 3.08 0.72 29.43
C ARG A 496 2.18 1.21 30.55
N LEU A 497 2.77 1.37 31.73
CA LEU A 497 2.06 1.82 32.91
C LEU A 497 1.74 3.31 32.80
N GLY A 498 0.45 3.63 32.94
CA GLY A 498 -0.05 4.98 33.18
C GLY A 498 -0.05 5.28 34.68
N GLN A 499 -1.19 5.04 35.33
CA GLN A 499 -1.39 5.32 36.76
C GLN A 499 -1.50 4.03 37.58
N VAL A 500 -1.12 4.14 38.86
CA VAL A 500 -1.35 3.08 39.86
C VAL A 500 -2.12 3.71 41.00
N ASP A 501 -3.35 3.23 41.21
CA ASP A 501 -4.09 3.45 42.43
C ASP A 501 -3.89 2.25 43.36
N LEU A 502 -3.43 2.52 44.59
CA LEU A 502 -3.22 1.49 45.61
C LEU A 502 -4.34 1.45 46.65
N GLY A 503 -5.26 2.43 46.64
CA GLY A 503 -6.35 2.54 47.60
C GLY A 503 -5.90 2.28 49.05
N ASP A 504 -6.65 1.42 49.74
CA ASP A 504 -6.38 0.97 51.11
C ASP A 504 -5.39 -0.21 51.17
N ALA A 505 -4.97 -0.76 50.03
CA ALA A 505 -4.02 -1.87 49.96
C ALA A 505 -2.58 -1.42 50.25
N GLU A 506 -2.28 -0.12 50.21
CA GLU A 506 -0.94 0.41 50.56
C GLU A 506 -0.56 0.15 52.03
N ALA A 507 -1.54 -0.06 52.90
CA ALA A 507 -1.35 -0.40 54.32
C ALA A 507 -1.05 -1.89 54.54
N VAL A 508 -1.17 -2.75 53.52
CA VAL A 508 -0.93 -4.20 53.62
C VAL A 508 0.45 -4.53 53.02
N PHE A 509 1.29 -5.22 53.78
CA PHE A 509 2.54 -5.77 53.27
C PHE A 509 2.25 -6.92 52.29
N VAL A 510 2.72 -6.78 51.05
CA VAL A 510 2.53 -7.79 50.00
C VAL A 510 3.87 -8.40 49.62
N PRO A 511 4.04 -9.73 49.73
CA PRO A 511 5.23 -10.40 49.23
C PRO A 511 5.43 -10.15 47.74
N ALA A 512 6.68 -9.96 47.33
CA ALA A 512 7.05 -9.72 45.92
C ALA A 512 6.50 -10.81 44.97
N SER A 513 6.47 -12.07 45.41
CA SER A 513 5.91 -13.19 44.64
C SER A 513 4.43 -13.01 44.34
N ILE A 514 3.64 -12.53 45.30
CA ILE A 514 2.20 -12.33 45.17
C ILE A 514 1.90 -11.17 44.23
N ILE A 515 2.51 -9.99 44.45
CA ILE A 515 2.25 -8.83 43.59
C ILE A 515 2.74 -9.05 42.14
N ASN A 516 3.87 -9.76 41.96
CA ASN A 516 4.33 -10.14 40.62
C ASN A 516 3.40 -11.17 39.96
N GLY A 517 2.82 -12.08 40.74
CA GLY A 517 1.81 -13.04 40.30
C GLY A 517 0.55 -12.32 39.81
N LEU A 518 -0.06 -11.52 40.69
CA LEU A 518 -1.22 -10.66 40.38
C LEU A 518 -0.98 -9.85 39.11
N ARG A 519 0.18 -9.20 38.97
CA ARG A 519 0.51 -8.43 37.77
C ARG A 519 0.49 -9.28 36.51
N ARG A 520 1.15 -10.45 36.49
CA ARG A 520 1.15 -11.31 35.29
C ARG A 520 -0.25 -11.78 34.94
N ASP A 521 -1.01 -12.22 35.94
CA ASP A 521 -2.34 -12.78 35.73
C ASP A 521 -3.31 -11.68 35.27
N ALA A 522 -3.19 -10.46 35.81
CA ALA A 522 -3.98 -9.30 35.39
C ALA A 522 -3.68 -8.90 33.95
N ILE A 523 -2.41 -8.92 33.54
CA ILE A 523 -2.02 -8.62 32.16
C ILE A 523 -2.54 -9.68 31.20
N ALA A 524 -2.38 -10.96 31.52
CA ALA A 524 -2.89 -12.05 30.69
C ALA A 524 -4.42 -11.99 30.55
N ALA A 525 -5.13 -11.69 31.65
CA ALA A 525 -6.57 -11.52 31.63
C ALA A 525 -7.02 -10.27 30.85
N LEU A 526 -6.24 -9.18 30.87
CA LEU A 526 -6.50 -7.99 30.08
C LEU A 526 -6.28 -8.24 28.58
N ASP A 527 -5.19 -8.92 28.20
CA ASP A 527 -4.95 -9.35 26.81
C ASP A 527 -6.14 -10.17 26.28
N GLU A 528 -6.63 -11.14 27.05
CA GLU A 528 -7.82 -11.93 26.70
C GLU A 528 -9.08 -11.06 26.58
N ALA A 529 -9.32 -10.15 27.54
CA ALA A 529 -10.45 -9.22 27.48
C ALA A 529 -10.41 -8.30 26.25
N ARG A 530 -9.21 -7.96 25.75
CA ARG A 530 -9.05 -7.22 24.49
C ARG A 530 -9.40 -8.08 23.28
N ILE A 531 -8.89 -9.31 23.22
CA ILE A 531 -9.19 -10.26 22.13
C ILE A 531 -10.69 -10.56 22.05
N GLN A 532 -11.33 -10.85 23.18
CA GLN A 532 -12.78 -11.11 23.24
C GLN A 532 -13.62 -9.86 22.97
N GLY A 533 -13.06 -8.67 23.26
CA GLY A 533 -13.70 -7.40 22.96
C GLY A 533 -13.55 -6.96 21.50
N TYR A 534 -12.70 -7.63 20.71
CA TYR A 534 -12.54 -7.32 19.30
C TYR A 534 -13.76 -7.77 18.50
N GLN A 535 -14.28 -6.87 17.66
CA GLN A 535 -15.38 -7.15 16.75
C GLN A 535 -14.91 -7.00 15.31
N ARG A 536 -15.08 -8.06 14.52
CA ARG A 536 -14.80 -8.02 13.09
C ARG A 536 -15.76 -7.05 12.39
N PRO A 537 -15.35 -6.45 11.27
CA PRO A 537 -16.24 -5.67 10.43
C PRO A 537 -17.50 -6.45 10.07
N THR A 538 -18.67 -5.83 10.26
CA THR A 538 -19.93 -6.42 9.83
C THR A 538 -20.03 -6.37 8.30
N PRO A 539 -20.48 -7.44 7.63
CA PRO A 539 -20.77 -7.42 6.21
C PRO A 539 -21.81 -6.35 5.86
N TRP A 540 -21.63 -5.70 4.72
CA TRP A 540 -22.59 -4.70 4.25
C TRP A 540 -23.84 -5.37 3.68
N VAL A 541 -25.00 -4.73 3.83
CA VAL A 541 -26.27 -5.27 3.33
C VAL A 541 -26.31 -5.17 1.80
N ARG A 542 -26.57 -6.30 1.15
CA ARG A 542 -26.69 -6.40 -0.30
C ARG A 542 -28.12 -6.13 -0.77
N ASP A 543 -28.25 -5.27 -1.77
CA ASP A 543 -29.45 -5.03 -2.58
C ASP A 543 -29.32 -5.69 -3.96
N ASP A 544 -29.96 -6.84 -4.13
CA ASP A 544 -30.00 -7.56 -5.42
C ASP A 544 -30.81 -6.84 -6.50
N SER A 545 -31.56 -5.80 -6.14
CA SER A 545 -32.32 -4.98 -7.09
C SER A 545 -31.49 -3.84 -7.68
N ALA A 546 -30.31 -3.57 -7.14
CA ALA A 546 -29.39 -2.55 -7.65
C ALA A 546 -29.11 -2.75 -9.15
N ARG A 547 -28.83 -1.65 -9.86
CA ARG A 547 -28.58 -1.68 -11.31
C ARG A 547 -27.18 -1.22 -11.61
N PHE A 548 -26.46 -2.01 -12.41
CA PHE A 548 -25.14 -1.64 -12.89
C PHE A 548 -25.28 -0.41 -13.80
N PRO A 549 -24.42 0.61 -13.68
CA PRO A 549 -24.59 1.87 -14.41
C PRO A 549 -24.45 1.75 -15.93
N GLN A 550 -23.86 0.65 -16.43
CA GLN A 550 -23.71 0.38 -17.85
C GLN A 550 -24.59 -0.78 -18.29
N ARG A 551 -25.13 -0.71 -19.51
CA ARG A 551 -25.95 -1.80 -20.08
C ARG A 551 -25.15 -2.78 -20.94
N SER A 552 -23.91 -2.45 -21.27
CA SER A 552 -23.04 -3.32 -22.06
C SER A 552 -21.61 -3.27 -21.50
N LEU A 553 -20.98 -4.45 -21.46
CA LEU A 553 -19.60 -4.65 -21.07
C LEU A 553 -18.82 -5.27 -22.24
N THR A 554 -17.69 -4.67 -22.57
CA THR A 554 -16.68 -5.30 -23.45
C THR A 554 -15.73 -6.15 -22.60
N TYR A 555 -14.63 -6.64 -23.19
CA TYR A 555 -13.58 -7.35 -22.44
C TYR A 555 -12.98 -6.51 -21.30
N LEU A 556 -13.10 -5.17 -21.37
CA LEU A 556 -12.71 -4.23 -20.30
C LEU A 556 -13.51 -4.43 -19.00
N GLY A 557 -14.66 -5.11 -19.09
CA GLY A 557 -15.45 -5.53 -17.92
C GLY A 557 -14.83 -6.68 -17.12
N ASN A 558 -13.76 -7.33 -17.64
CA ASN A 558 -13.04 -8.41 -16.98
C ASN A 558 -13.95 -9.58 -16.53
N VAL A 559 -14.96 -9.92 -17.32
CA VAL A 559 -15.92 -10.99 -17.01
C VAL A 559 -15.39 -12.34 -17.48
N ALA A 560 -14.84 -13.15 -16.58
CA ALA A 560 -14.09 -14.37 -16.93
C ALA A 560 -14.82 -15.70 -16.68
N ASN A 561 -15.93 -15.69 -15.95
CA ASN A 561 -16.68 -16.90 -15.58
C ASN A 561 -18.19 -16.70 -15.71
N GLN A 562 -18.96 -17.78 -15.66
CA GLN A 562 -20.41 -17.75 -15.80
C GLN A 562 -21.09 -17.06 -14.61
N LYS A 563 -20.59 -17.23 -13.38
CA LYS A 563 -21.14 -16.56 -12.19
C LYS A 563 -21.06 -15.04 -12.29
N ALA A 564 -19.96 -14.50 -12.80
CA ALA A 564 -19.82 -13.08 -13.07
C ALA A 564 -20.81 -12.60 -14.15
N LYS A 565 -21.05 -13.40 -15.20
CA LYS A 565 -22.09 -13.09 -16.21
C LYS A 565 -23.47 -13.06 -15.58
N ASP A 566 -23.80 -14.03 -14.72
CA ASP A 566 -25.08 -14.10 -14.03
C ASP A 566 -25.30 -12.89 -13.13
N PHE A 567 -24.27 -12.49 -12.37
CA PHE A 567 -24.26 -11.28 -11.55
C PHE A 567 -24.60 -10.05 -12.38
N TYR A 568 -23.84 -9.77 -13.45
CA TYR A 568 -24.05 -8.57 -14.27
C TYR A 568 -25.41 -8.59 -14.98
N THR A 569 -25.88 -9.77 -15.41
CA THR A 569 -27.20 -9.93 -16.03
C THR A 569 -28.31 -9.60 -15.04
N ARG A 570 -28.23 -10.09 -13.79
CA ARG A 570 -29.18 -9.76 -12.71
C ARG A 570 -29.24 -8.26 -12.48
N HIS A 571 -28.10 -7.59 -12.54
CA HIS A 571 -27.98 -6.15 -12.35
C HIS A 571 -28.24 -5.32 -13.63
N GLY A 572 -28.83 -5.92 -14.68
CA GLY A 572 -29.39 -5.21 -15.83
C GLY A 572 -28.44 -4.99 -17.01
N VAL A 573 -27.27 -5.63 -17.01
CA VAL A 573 -26.36 -5.63 -18.18
C VAL A 573 -26.93 -6.58 -19.23
N VAL A 574 -27.16 -6.10 -20.45
CA VAL A 574 -27.81 -6.87 -21.53
C VAL A 574 -26.83 -7.48 -22.52
N SER A 575 -25.60 -6.96 -22.58
CA SER A 575 -24.57 -7.46 -23.50
C SER A 575 -23.24 -7.53 -22.78
N ILE A 576 -22.70 -8.73 -22.63
CA ILE A 576 -21.45 -8.99 -21.91
C ILE A 576 -20.51 -9.74 -22.84
N ARG A 577 -19.33 -9.18 -23.08
CA ARG A 577 -18.23 -9.90 -23.73
C ARG A 577 -17.32 -10.53 -22.67
N ASP A 578 -16.76 -11.68 -23.01
CA ASP A 578 -15.77 -12.36 -22.19
C ASP A 578 -14.55 -11.46 -21.94
N ALA A 579 -13.90 -11.65 -20.79
CA ALA A 579 -12.58 -11.07 -20.49
C ALA A 579 -11.57 -11.42 -21.59
N TYR A 580 -10.53 -10.59 -21.73
CA TYR A 580 -9.52 -10.77 -22.76
C TYR A 580 -8.82 -12.14 -22.64
N GLU A 581 -8.56 -12.58 -21.40
CA GLU A 581 -7.95 -13.86 -21.03
C GLU A 581 -8.77 -15.07 -21.49
N VAL A 582 -10.10 -14.93 -21.58
CA VAL A 582 -11.00 -16.02 -21.99
C VAL A 582 -11.22 -16.01 -23.49
N ARG A 583 -11.40 -14.82 -24.08
CA ARG A 583 -11.59 -14.65 -25.52
C ARG A 583 -10.84 -13.42 -26.01
N PRO A 584 -9.57 -13.57 -26.41
CA PRO A 584 -8.76 -12.46 -26.90
C PRO A 584 -9.42 -11.75 -28.09
N VAL A 585 -9.39 -10.42 -28.06
CA VAL A 585 -9.88 -9.59 -29.16
C VAL A 585 -8.81 -9.55 -30.25
N LYS A 586 -9.19 -9.86 -31.50
CA LYS A 586 -8.29 -9.82 -32.66
C LYS A 586 -8.36 -8.45 -33.36
N GLY A 587 -7.23 -7.94 -33.86
CA GLY A 587 -7.15 -6.68 -34.61
C GLY A 587 -6.69 -5.49 -33.74
N ASP A 588 -7.10 -4.27 -34.07
CA ASP A 588 -6.75 -3.04 -33.34
C ASP A 588 -7.46 -2.98 -31.96
N ALA A 589 -7.02 -3.79 -30.99
CA ALA A 589 -7.57 -3.81 -29.62
C ALA A 589 -6.73 -2.93 -28.66
N PRO A 590 -7.36 -2.08 -27.83
CA PRO A 590 -6.66 -1.40 -26.74
C PRO A 590 -6.13 -2.38 -25.68
N LEU A 591 -4.82 -2.62 -25.67
CA LEU A 591 -4.16 -3.51 -24.71
C LEU A 591 -3.75 -2.78 -23.44
N MET A 592 -3.65 -1.45 -23.45
CA MET A 592 -3.43 -0.62 -22.27
C MET A 592 -4.07 0.74 -22.46
N ILE A 593 -4.74 1.23 -21.43
CA ILE A 593 -5.26 2.60 -21.35
C ILE A 593 -4.52 3.32 -20.23
N THR A 594 -4.09 4.56 -20.44
CA THR A 594 -3.34 5.32 -19.44
C THR A 594 -3.57 6.83 -19.53
N LYS A 595 -3.53 7.52 -18.37
CA LYS A 595 -3.42 9.00 -18.31
C LYS A 595 -2.00 9.50 -18.57
N HIS A 596 -0.97 8.67 -18.44
CA HIS A 596 0.38 9.04 -18.85
C HIS A 596 0.41 9.24 -20.36
N CYS A 597 0.80 10.43 -20.81
CA CYS A 597 0.74 10.78 -22.22
C CYS A 597 2.15 11.03 -22.74
N ILE A 598 2.60 10.18 -23.66
CA ILE A 598 3.92 10.30 -24.30
C ILE A 598 4.04 11.62 -25.05
N ARG A 599 2.98 12.07 -25.73
CA ARG A 599 3.00 13.39 -26.37
C ARG A 599 3.31 14.51 -25.40
N TYR A 600 2.67 14.52 -24.25
CA TYR A 600 2.93 15.51 -23.22
C TYR A 600 4.38 15.44 -22.75
N SER A 601 4.90 14.23 -22.53
CA SER A 601 6.27 14.00 -22.08
C SER A 601 7.35 14.45 -23.08
N TYR A 602 7.02 14.48 -24.38
CA TYR A 602 7.92 14.90 -25.46
C TYR A 602 7.55 16.27 -26.06
N ASN A 603 6.77 17.10 -25.36
CA ASN A 603 6.34 18.43 -25.83
C ASN A 603 5.57 18.43 -27.17
N MET A 604 4.80 17.36 -27.42
CA MET A 604 3.95 17.16 -28.60
C MET A 604 2.45 17.19 -28.26
N CYS A 605 2.08 17.77 -27.12
CA CYS A 605 0.69 17.85 -26.69
C CYS A 605 -0.04 18.99 -27.42
N PRO A 606 -1.14 18.73 -28.16
CA PRO A 606 -1.87 19.78 -28.88
C PRO A 606 -2.58 20.79 -27.96
N LYS A 607 -2.79 20.44 -26.68
CA LYS A 607 -3.35 21.35 -25.67
C LYS A 607 -2.32 22.35 -25.15
N GLU A 608 -1.03 22.00 -25.17
CA GLU A 608 0.05 22.82 -24.63
C GLU A 608 0.80 23.58 -25.73
N VAL A 609 0.88 22.99 -26.93
CA VAL A 609 1.67 23.52 -28.04
C VAL A 609 0.76 23.82 -29.24
N PRO A 610 0.49 25.10 -29.54
CA PRO A 610 -0.33 25.49 -30.67
C PRO A 610 0.21 24.96 -32.00
N GLY A 611 -0.68 24.50 -32.88
CA GLY A 611 -0.33 24.05 -34.23
C GLY A 611 0.09 22.58 -34.34
N ILE A 612 0.30 21.86 -33.22
CA ILE A 612 0.57 20.41 -33.25
C ILE A 612 -0.74 19.64 -33.42
N LYS A 613 -0.77 18.67 -34.36
CA LYS A 613 -1.89 17.73 -34.52
C LYS A 613 -1.67 16.43 -33.76
N ALA A 614 -2.76 15.83 -33.31
CA ALA A 614 -2.76 14.57 -32.58
C ALA A 614 -2.63 13.32 -33.50
N GLU A 615 -1.61 13.25 -34.36
CA GLU A 615 -1.35 12.06 -35.21
C GLU A 615 -0.95 10.80 -34.42
N PRO A 616 -1.31 9.57 -34.84
CA PRO A 616 -0.83 8.36 -34.18
C PRO A 616 0.70 8.24 -34.17
N LEU A 617 1.25 7.63 -33.12
CA LEU A 617 2.67 7.29 -33.02
C LEU A 617 2.85 5.77 -32.99
N GLU A 618 4.04 5.29 -33.31
CA GLU A 618 4.41 3.87 -33.23
C GLU A 618 5.44 3.68 -32.12
N MET A 619 5.20 2.69 -31.26
CA MET A 619 6.05 2.36 -30.13
C MET A 619 6.47 0.91 -30.19
N GLU A 620 7.77 0.67 -30.12
CA GLU A 620 8.35 -0.66 -29.95
C GLU A 620 8.69 -0.89 -28.48
N LEU A 621 8.17 -1.95 -27.87
CA LEU A 621 8.46 -2.34 -26.49
C LEU A 621 8.70 -3.84 -26.44
N GLY A 622 9.84 -4.27 -25.88
CA GLY A 622 10.14 -5.71 -25.71
C GLY A 622 10.10 -6.50 -27.02
N GLY A 623 10.46 -5.89 -28.15
CA GLY A 623 10.41 -6.50 -29.48
C GLY A 623 9.01 -6.61 -30.09
N LYS A 624 8.00 -5.96 -29.50
CA LYS A 624 6.62 -5.89 -30.00
C LYS A 624 6.29 -4.47 -30.44
N GLN A 625 5.48 -4.33 -31.49
CA GLN A 625 5.08 -3.04 -32.06
C GLN A 625 3.66 -2.70 -31.62
N PHE A 626 3.48 -1.46 -31.18
CA PHE A 626 2.22 -0.92 -30.70
C PHE A 626 1.90 0.39 -31.41
N LYS A 627 0.63 0.55 -31.77
CA LYS A 627 0.09 1.83 -32.24
C LYS A 627 -0.39 2.62 -31.04
N LEU A 628 0.09 3.86 -30.91
CA LEU A 628 -0.37 4.80 -29.91
C LEU A 628 -1.52 5.64 -30.45
N VAL A 629 -2.69 5.50 -29.85
CA VAL A 629 -3.88 6.30 -30.13
C VAL A 629 -4.15 7.24 -28.97
N PHE A 630 -4.59 8.46 -29.25
CA PHE A 630 -4.72 9.52 -28.25
C PHE A 630 -6.15 10.06 -28.23
N ASP A 631 -6.81 9.97 -27.07
CA ASP A 631 -8.04 10.69 -26.77
C ASP A 631 -7.66 11.97 -26.01
N CYS A 632 -7.39 13.04 -26.76
CA CYS A 632 -6.97 14.31 -26.19
C CYS A 632 -8.08 14.97 -25.36
N HIS A 633 -9.35 14.65 -25.58
CA HIS A 633 -10.45 15.18 -24.78
C HIS A 633 -10.35 14.65 -23.35
N LYS A 634 -10.21 13.33 -23.19
CA LYS A 634 -10.06 12.66 -21.88
C LYS A 634 -8.63 12.69 -21.31
N CYS A 635 -7.67 13.18 -22.09
CA CYS A 635 -6.24 13.11 -21.78
C CYS A 635 -5.76 11.67 -21.57
N GLU A 636 -6.20 10.76 -22.46
CA GLU A 636 -5.87 9.34 -22.44
C GLU A 636 -5.00 8.95 -23.63
N MET A 637 -4.08 8.01 -23.39
CA MET A 637 -3.30 7.33 -24.41
C MET A 637 -3.63 5.84 -24.35
N LEU A 638 -3.82 5.25 -25.52
CA LEU A 638 -4.12 3.84 -25.70
C LEU A 638 -2.96 3.20 -26.45
N LEU A 639 -2.46 2.08 -25.94
CA LEU A 639 -1.57 1.19 -26.68
C LEU A 639 -2.43 0.13 -27.34
N VAL A 640 -2.39 0.09 -28.67
CA VAL A 640 -3.19 -0.80 -29.52
C VAL A 640 -2.25 -1.80 -30.19
N GLY A 641 -2.60 -3.08 -30.18
CA GLY A 641 -1.76 -4.13 -30.77
C GLY A 641 -2.46 -5.47 -30.92
#